data_AF-A0A093ZUK5-F1
#
_entry.id   AF-A0A093ZUK5-F1
#
_cell.length_a   1.000
_cell.length_b   1.000
_cell.length_c   1.000
_cell.angle_alpha   90.00
_cell.angle_beta   90.00
_cell.angle_gamma   90.00
#
_symmetry.space_group_name_H-M   'P 1'
#
loop_
_entity.id
_entity.type
_entity.pdbx_description
1 polymer ?
#
loop_
_entity_poly.entity_id
_entity_poly.type
_entity_poly.pdbx_seq_one_letter_code
_entity_poly.pdbx_strand_id
1 'polypeptide(L)'
;MAGAPCPFCGYEAKNEYDILYHIEDLHSEGNSPFIPTDDHPVDATNGEHPSRPSQAMEDVGYVECPISECGETVSFADLDSHLELHSMEESDRDSHVGGSTWEWEGATEPDSSKFDTSLPTALRNLDENSCSILSAADRQSKAKESWREILNMPKSIVPPQISSKSKSGKGKSRLGTAELGPHAYEEEMPAWLHNLLLSDGMPRTTTKLNSSGGIKTVTKIGNYVPGVMPVLEILIEQDPETAYAYTCHPSVDHISKLKNEGGFCGYRNIQMLASYIVNNRSQGYYHFKEKIPSIFDIQDFIEHAWDVGINSIGRAETGGIRGTRKYIGTPEAQAMLRSLDIDCDAQAFKGDGKLAADEILMKNIEEYFRAGCVDSTSKIRRTQLPSIYFQHPGHSMTIVGFERKLDGSKNLLVFDPMFHDAPDVIKLLGKKSFSVKNPAGILRAYRRNMKYLKKYRAFEVLSQLNFITGNKNKLAEVKAILGDAVDLQSRSIDLVEIQGTIEEISKDKCRRAAEQVQGPVLVEDTALIFNAFKNLPGPYIKWFFESLGHDGLNRLLADFEDKSAESVCTFAYSEGPGHEPIIFQGRTDGKIVPARGAVAFGWDPIFEYGPAGQTYAEMPKAEKNKISHRGKALEKLKVWLLEAVDSKA
;
A
#
# COMPACT_ATOMS: atom_id res chain seq x y z
N MET A 1 -2.09 -60.04 10.53
CA MET A 1 -3.30 -60.89 10.53
C MET A 1 -3.85 -60.82 9.11
N ALA A 2 -4.28 -61.93 8.52
CA ALA A 2 -4.96 -61.87 7.22
C ALA A 2 -6.34 -61.25 7.43
N GLY A 3 -6.73 -60.29 6.60
CA GLY A 3 -8.07 -59.70 6.65
C GLY A 3 -9.11 -60.74 6.24
N ALA A 4 -10.25 -60.79 6.94
CA ALA A 4 -11.35 -61.64 6.52
C ALA A 4 -11.91 -61.14 5.16
N PRO A 5 -12.37 -62.02 4.26
CA PRO A 5 -12.97 -61.60 2.99
C PRO A 5 -14.32 -60.90 3.20
N CYS A 6 -14.64 -59.95 2.32
CA CYS A 6 -15.92 -59.25 2.28
C CYS A 6 -17.08 -60.26 2.13
N PRO A 7 -18.07 -60.28 3.05
CA PRO A 7 -19.09 -61.33 3.09
C PRO A 7 -20.07 -61.27 1.90
N PHE A 8 -20.11 -60.16 1.15
CA PHE A 8 -21.04 -59.95 0.04
C PHE A 8 -20.47 -60.35 -1.33
N CYS A 9 -19.15 -60.29 -1.51
CA CYS A 9 -18.52 -60.59 -2.82
C CYS A 9 -17.16 -61.32 -2.75
N GLY A 10 -16.66 -61.66 -1.56
CA GLY A 10 -15.41 -62.43 -1.39
C GLY A 10 -14.11 -61.62 -1.54
N TYR A 11 -14.17 -60.29 -1.59
CA TYR A 11 -12.97 -59.42 -1.67
C TYR A 11 -12.12 -59.46 -0.39
N GLU A 12 -10.87 -59.93 -0.48
CA GLU A 12 -9.92 -59.90 0.65
C GLU A 12 -9.17 -58.56 0.73
N ALA A 13 -9.42 -57.82 1.81
CA ALA A 13 -8.77 -56.54 2.08
C ALA A 13 -7.47 -56.70 2.89
N LYS A 14 -6.55 -55.73 2.76
CA LYS A 14 -5.24 -55.75 3.45
C LYS A 14 -5.33 -55.34 4.93
N ASN A 15 -6.37 -54.59 5.30
CA ASN A 15 -6.68 -54.14 6.65
C ASN A 15 -8.19 -53.88 6.79
N GLU A 16 -8.69 -53.64 8.00
CA GLU A 16 -10.12 -53.42 8.27
C GLU A 16 -10.66 -52.11 7.67
N TYR A 17 -9.85 -51.07 7.51
CA TYR A 17 -10.29 -49.81 6.93
C TYR A 17 -10.58 -49.97 5.43
N ASP A 18 -9.70 -50.65 4.71
CA ASP A 18 -9.89 -50.99 3.28
C ASP A 18 -11.17 -51.81 3.05
N ILE A 19 -11.57 -52.68 3.99
CA ILE A 19 -12.79 -53.50 3.84
C ILE A 19 -14.06 -52.73 4.17
N LEU A 20 -14.01 -51.82 5.15
CA LEU A 20 -15.13 -50.93 5.46
C LEU A 20 -15.43 -50.01 4.29
N TYR A 21 -14.40 -49.38 3.72
CA TYR A 21 -14.54 -48.53 2.53
C TYR A 21 -15.10 -49.31 1.34
N HIS A 22 -14.61 -50.54 1.10
CA HIS A 22 -15.13 -51.42 0.05
C HIS A 22 -16.62 -51.78 0.25
N ILE A 23 -17.07 -52.02 1.49
CA ILE A 23 -18.46 -52.34 1.80
C ILE A 23 -19.35 -51.10 1.63
N GLU A 24 -18.89 -49.93 2.05
CA GLU A 24 -19.62 -48.66 1.94
C GLU A 24 -19.78 -48.17 0.49
N ASP A 25 -18.73 -48.32 -0.34
CA ASP A 25 -18.72 -47.85 -1.74
C ASP A 25 -19.47 -48.78 -2.70
N LEU A 26 -19.48 -50.10 -2.44
CA LEU A 26 -19.98 -51.11 -3.40
C LEU A 26 -21.14 -51.97 -2.91
N HIS A 27 -21.48 -51.96 -1.61
CA HIS A 27 -22.54 -52.79 -1.02
C HIS A 27 -23.51 -52.00 -0.12
N SER A 28 -23.54 -50.68 -0.22
CA SER A 28 -24.48 -49.82 0.51
C SER A 28 -25.89 -49.84 -0.10
N GLU A 29 -26.75 -50.74 0.40
CA GLU A 29 -28.19 -50.73 0.05
C GLU A 29 -28.93 -49.57 0.74
N GLY A 30 -28.91 -48.36 0.14
CA GLY A 30 -29.79 -47.26 0.55
C GLY A 30 -29.45 -45.89 -0.05
N ASN A 31 -30.47 -45.16 -0.50
CA ASN A 31 -30.30 -43.82 -1.08
C ASN A 31 -29.80 -42.81 -0.03
N SER A 32 -28.62 -42.25 -0.26
CA SER A 32 -27.99 -41.22 0.57
C SER A 32 -28.77 -39.89 0.52
N PRO A 33 -28.97 -39.19 1.66
CA PRO A 33 -29.75 -37.94 1.73
C PRO A 33 -29.04 -36.70 1.13
N PHE A 34 -28.00 -36.89 0.31
CA PHE A 34 -27.13 -35.85 -0.23
C PHE A 34 -27.15 -35.73 -1.77
N ILE A 35 -28.13 -36.33 -2.45
CA ILE A 35 -28.30 -36.19 -3.91
C ILE A 35 -29.76 -35.78 -4.23
N PRO A 36 -30.00 -34.53 -4.65
CA PRO A 36 -31.26 -34.15 -5.30
C PRO A 36 -31.32 -34.77 -6.70
N THR A 37 -32.43 -35.41 -7.03
CA THR A 37 -32.72 -35.96 -8.36
C THR A 37 -33.86 -35.20 -9.02
N ASP A 38 -33.65 -34.66 -10.21
CA ASP A 38 -34.70 -34.02 -11.01
C ASP A 38 -35.55 -35.05 -11.74
N ASP A 39 -36.83 -35.21 -11.35
CA ASP A 39 -37.94 -35.48 -12.28
C ASP A 39 -39.31 -35.19 -11.61
N HIS A 40 -40.27 -34.64 -12.38
CA HIS A 40 -41.44 -33.88 -11.88
C HIS A 40 -42.75 -34.68 -11.71
N PRO A 41 -43.85 -34.05 -11.23
CA PRO A 41 -44.78 -33.36 -12.16
C PRO A 41 -45.45 -32.05 -11.67
N VAL A 42 -45.56 -31.06 -12.59
CA VAL A 42 -46.53 -29.93 -12.78
C VAL A 42 -47.38 -29.41 -11.59
N ASP A 43 -47.57 -28.09 -11.36
CA ASP A 43 -47.51 -26.89 -12.25
C ASP A 43 -47.29 -25.60 -11.36
N ALA A 44 -47.15 -24.33 -11.80
CA ALA A 44 -47.35 -23.69 -13.10
C ALA A 44 -46.59 -22.34 -13.29
N THR A 45 -46.49 -21.89 -14.55
CA THR A 45 -46.30 -20.51 -15.06
C THR A 45 -45.08 -19.63 -14.66
N ASN A 46 -44.09 -19.65 -15.57
CA ASN A 46 -43.45 -18.51 -16.26
C ASN A 46 -42.44 -17.56 -15.57
N GLY A 47 -41.19 -17.58 -16.09
CA GLY A 47 -40.20 -16.48 -16.00
C GLY A 47 -38.77 -16.92 -16.35
N GLU A 48 -38.35 -16.83 -17.61
CA GLU A 48 -37.04 -17.31 -18.09
C GLU A 48 -35.86 -16.35 -17.80
N HIS A 49 -34.74 -16.88 -17.30
CA HIS A 49 -33.39 -16.30 -17.46
C HIS A 49 -32.32 -17.43 -17.51
N PRO A 50 -31.26 -17.32 -18.35
CA PRO A 50 -30.41 -18.48 -18.67
C PRO A 50 -29.23 -18.75 -17.73
N SER A 51 -28.96 -20.05 -17.60
CA SER A 51 -27.97 -20.83 -16.85
C SER A 51 -26.58 -20.25 -16.54
N ARG A 52 -26.10 -20.53 -15.32
CA ARG A 52 -24.72 -20.38 -14.83
C ARG A 52 -23.98 -21.73 -14.91
N PRO A 53 -22.71 -21.81 -15.37
CA PRO A 53 -21.91 -23.03 -15.26
C PRO A 53 -21.27 -23.12 -13.87
N SER A 54 -21.41 -24.28 -13.21
CA SER A 54 -20.81 -24.56 -11.91
C SER A 54 -19.40 -25.14 -12.03
N GLN A 55 -18.45 -24.56 -11.30
CA GLN A 55 -17.27 -25.26 -10.81
C GLN A 55 -17.34 -25.23 -9.29
N ALA A 56 -17.36 -26.42 -8.67
CA ALA A 56 -17.43 -26.56 -7.23
C ALA A 56 -16.12 -26.09 -6.58
N MET A 57 -16.23 -25.27 -5.55
CA MET A 57 -15.15 -24.88 -4.65
C MET A 57 -15.64 -25.18 -3.23
N GLU A 58 -14.77 -25.69 -2.37
CA GLU A 58 -15.14 -26.12 -1.01
C GLU A 58 -15.72 -24.95 -0.22
N ASP A 59 -16.91 -25.15 0.35
CA ASP A 59 -17.70 -24.09 0.99
C ASP A 59 -17.09 -23.76 2.37
N VAL A 60 -16.30 -22.69 2.43
CA VAL A 60 -15.72 -22.18 3.69
C VAL A 60 -16.86 -21.54 4.48
N GLY A 61 -17.45 -22.29 5.40
CA GLY A 61 -18.57 -21.80 6.19
C GLY A 61 -18.22 -20.53 7.00
N TYR A 62 -18.98 -19.47 6.75
CA TYR A 62 -18.96 -18.23 7.50
C TYR A 62 -20.14 -18.16 8.47
N VAL A 63 -19.96 -17.48 9.59
CA VAL A 63 -20.98 -17.30 10.64
C VAL A 63 -20.92 -15.87 11.21
N GLU A 64 -22.08 -15.30 11.52
CA GLU A 64 -22.15 -14.01 12.21
C GLU A 64 -21.70 -14.16 13.67
N CYS A 65 -20.93 -13.19 14.17
CA CYS A 65 -20.48 -13.19 15.55
C CYS A 65 -21.68 -13.08 16.52
N PRO A 66 -21.82 -13.98 17.53
CA PRO A 66 -22.95 -13.95 18.45
C PRO A 66 -22.93 -12.80 19.46
N ILE A 67 -21.85 -12.00 19.51
CA ILE A 67 -21.76 -10.83 20.40
C ILE A 67 -22.59 -9.68 19.83
N SER A 68 -23.69 -9.36 20.50
CA SER A 68 -24.47 -8.14 20.23
C SER A 68 -23.56 -6.91 20.30
N GLU A 69 -23.59 -6.07 19.25
CA GLU A 69 -22.65 -4.96 18.96
C GLU A 69 -21.39 -5.30 18.14
N CYS A 70 -21.06 -6.57 17.88
CA CYS A 70 -19.90 -6.92 17.05
C CYS A 70 -20.10 -6.63 15.55
N GLY A 71 -21.17 -7.18 14.96
CA GLY A 71 -21.52 -7.01 13.53
C GLY A 71 -20.65 -7.77 12.52
N GLU A 72 -19.63 -8.50 12.96
CA GLU A 72 -18.69 -9.17 12.03
C GLU A 72 -19.14 -10.57 11.60
N THR A 73 -18.82 -10.90 10.35
CA THR A 73 -18.94 -12.26 9.78
C THR A 73 -17.56 -12.92 9.78
N VAL A 74 -17.43 -14.10 10.39
CA VAL A 74 -16.15 -14.75 10.68
C VAL A 74 -16.16 -16.19 10.15
N SER A 75 -15.01 -16.74 9.74
CA SER A 75 -14.90 -18.15 9.38
C SER A 75 -15.15 -19.05 10.62
N PHE A 76 -15.72 -20.25 10.44
CA PHE A 76 -15.82 -21.20 11.56
C PHE A 76 -14.46 -21.56 12.19
N ALA A 77 -13.37 -21.51 11.42
CA ALA A 77 -12.01 -21.77 11.92
C ALA A 77 -11.45 -20.64 12.80
N ASP A 78 -12.03 -19.44 12.73
CA ASP A 78 -11.57 -18.25 13.45
C ASP A 78 -12.51 -17.77 14.56
N LEU A 79 -13.77 -18.27 14.60
CA LEU A 79 -14.78 -17.89 15.59
C LEU A 79 -14.26 -17.98 17.03
N ASP A 80 -13.64 -19.10 17.44
CA ASP A 80 -13.13 -19.26 18.81
C ASP A 80 -12.07 -18.19 19.17
N SER A 81 -11.13 -17.93 18.26
CA SER A 81 -10.11 -16.89 18.44
C SER A 81 -10.70 -15.48 18.41
N HIS A 82 -11.77 -15.25 17.65
CA HIS A 82 -12.48 -13.99 17.59
C HIS A 82 -13.25 -13.73 18.90
N LEU A 83 -13.93 -14.74 19.45
CA LEU A 83 -14.59 -14.69 20.76
C LEU A 83 -13.57 -14.50 21.91
N GLU A 84 -12.37 -15.10 21.81
CA GLU A 84 -11.31 -14.85 22.79
C GLU A 84 -10.89 -13.37 22.81
N LEU A 85 -10.84 -12.71 21.64
CA LEU A 85 -10.48 -11.28 21.54
C LEU A 85 -11.59 -10.36 22.09
N HIS A 86 -12.89 -10.66 21.87
CA HIS A 86 -13.99 -9.98 22.57
C HIS A 86 -13.84 -10.05 24.10
N SER A 87 -13.48 -11.23 24.63
CA SER A 87 -13.26 -11.39 26.07
C SER A 87 -12.10 -10.54 26.62
N MET A 88 -11.20 -10.06 25.76
CA MET A 88 -10.12 -9.14 26.15
C MET A 88 -10.56 -7.68 26.06
N GLU A 89 -11.33 -7.31 25.03
CA GLU A 89 -11.95 -6.00 24.81
C GLU A 89 -12.89 -5.62 25.97
N GLU A 90 -13.70 -6.56 26.46
CA GLU A 90 -14.62 -6.33 27.60
C GLU A 90 -13.95 -6.45 28.98
N SER A 91 -12.73 -7.00 29.09
CA SER A 91 -12.16 -7.32 30.40
C SER A 91 -11.63 -6.10 31.15
N ASP A 92 -12.49 -5.50 31.97
CA ASP A 92 -12.11 -4.57 33.04
C ASP A 92 -11.41 -5.37 34.16
N ARG A 93 -10.16 -5.77 33.91
CA ARG A 93 -9.33 -6.44 34.92
C ARG A 93 -8.88 -5.41 35.94
N ASP A 94 -9.09 -5.69 37.23
CA ASP A 94 -8.65 -4.87 38.36
C ASP A 94 -7.11 -4.77 38.45
N SER A 95 -6.52 -4.01 37.54
CA SER A 95 -5.12 -3.61 37.57
C SER A 95 -5.03 -2.29 38.35
N HIS A 96 -4.50 -2.37 39.58
CA HIS A 96 -4.24 -1.18 40.41
C HIS A 96 -3.11 -0.32 39.80
N VAL A 97 -3.44 0.45 38.77
CA VAL A 97 -2.55 1.42 38.12
C VAL A 97 -2.51 2.69 38.96
N GLY A 98 -1.51 2.78 39.85
CA GLY A 98 -1.20 4.01 40.57
C GLY A 98 -0.65 5.08 39.62
N GLY A 99 -1.47 6.08 39.28
CA GLY A 99 -1.05 7.22 38.47
C GLY A 99 -2.08 8.34 38.49
N SER A 100 -1.61 9.58 38.70
CA SER A 100 -2.46 10.78 38.77
C SER A 100 -3.35 10.92 37.54
N THR A 101 -4.63 11.26 37.76
CA THR A 101 -5.53 11.73 36.71
C THR A 101 -4.97 12.98 36.04
N TRP A 102 -5.13 13.08 34.72
CA TRP A 102 -4.87 14.27 33.94
C TRP A 102 -5.94 14.42 32.85
N GLU A 103 -6.35 15.65 32.57
CA GLU A 103 -7.36 15.97 31.57
C GLU A 103 -6.70 16.15 30.19
N TRP A 104 -7.44 15.82 29.13
CA TRP A 104 -6.94 15.86 27.76
C TRP A 104 -7.20 17.24 27.13
N GLU A 105 -6.16 18.04 26.99
CA GLU A 105 -6.17 19.27 26.19
C GLU A 105 -5.75 18.94 24.75
N GLY A 106 -6.74 18.87 23.85
CA GLY A 106 -6.52 18.88 22.40
C GLY A 106 -6.12 20.28 21.90
N ALA A 107 -5.55 20.33 20.69
CA ALA A 107 -4.95 21.54 20.11
C ALA A 107 -5.84 22.79 20.20
N THR A 108 -5.24 23.90 20.65
CA THR A 108 -5.86 25.23 20.72
C THR A 108 -6.15 25.81 19.34
N GLU A 109 -7.42 26.09 19.04
CA GLU A 109 -7.78 27.07 18.01
C GLU A 109 -7.45 28.50 18.51
N PRO A 110 -7.07 29.43 17.61
CA PRO A 110 -6.80 30.82 17.98
C PRO A 110 -8.10 31.58 18.33
N ASP A 111 -7.95 32.52 19.26
CA ASP A 111 -8.99 33.23 20.00
C ASP A 111 -10.10 33.90 19.15
N SER A 112 -11.33 33.86 19.66
CA SER A 112 -12.55 34.29 18.95
C SER A 112 -12.89 35.76 19.21
N SER A 113 -12.20 36.67 18.51
CA SER A 113 -12.49 38.10 18.62
C SER A 113 -13.76 38.52 17.85
N LYS A 114 -14.90 38.44 18.54
CA LYS A 114 -16.11 39.27 18.42
C LYS A 114 -16.60 39.67 17.02
N PHE A 115 -17.76 39.11 16.69
CA PHE A 115 -18.68 39.55 15.63
C PHE A 115 -19.05 41.05 15.79
N ASP A 116 -18.89 41.84 14.73
CA ASP A 116 -19.53 43.16 14.59
C ASP A 116 -20.05 43.32 13.15
N THR A 117 -21.31 43.76 13.02
CA THR A 117 -22.03 43.86 11.76
C THR A 117 -22.23 45.32 11.37
N SER A 118 -21.22 45.92 10.74
CA SER A 118 -21.40 47.17 9.99
C SER A 118 -20.45 47.26 8.79
N LEU A 119 -21.00 47.07 7.59
CA LEU A 119 -20.32 47.37 6.31
C LEU A 119 -20.76 48.77 5.86
N PRO A 120 -19.86 49.76 5.78
CA PRO A 120 -20.23 51.14 5.43
C PRO A 120 -20.70 51.30 3.97
N THR A 121 -21.59 52.27 3.80
CA THR A 121 -22.29 52.62 2.56
C THR A 121 -21.39 53.26 1.49
N ALA A 122 -20.52 52.47 0.87
CA ALA A 122 -19.78 52.86 -0.33
C ALA A 122 -19.75 51.70 -1.33
N LEU A 123 -20.24 51.96 -2.55
CA LEU A 123 -20.41 51.03 -3.70
C LEU A 123 -21.75 50.27 -3.75
N ARG A 124 -22.85 51.05 -3.82
CA ARG A 124 -24.11 50.60 -4.44
C ARG A 124 -24.23 51.15 -5.86
N ASN A 125 -24.56 50.23 -6.77
CA ASN A 125 -25.29 50.40 -8.04
C ASN A 125 -24.62 51.16 -9.20
N LEU A 126 -24.60 50.50 -10.36
CA LEU A 126 -25.21 51.04 -11.58
C LEU A 126 -25.80 49.88 -12.43
N ASP A 127 -27.04 50.08 -12.84
CA ASP A 127 -28.03 49.21 -13.49
C ASP A 127 -27.54 48.47 -14.76
N GLU A 128 -27.87 47.18 -14.95
CA GLU A 128 -29.05 46.61 -15.64
C GLU A 128 -29.28 47.04 -17.11
N ASN A 129 -29.27 46.06 -18.05
CA ASN A 129 -30.35 45.92 -19.03
C ASN A 129 -30.47 44.55 -19.73
N SER A 130 -31.70 44.04 -19.78
CA SER A 130 -32.31 43.10 -20.75
C SER A 130 -31.67 41.74 -21.13
N CYS A 131 -32.01 40.70 -20.35
CA CYS A 131 -32.75 39.48 -20.76
C CYS A 131 -32.48 38.77 -22.12
N SER A 132 -32.03 37.51 -22.07
CA SER A 132 -32.85 36.34 -22.48
C SER A 132 -32.21 35.00 -22.08
N ILE A 133 -33.02 34.00 -21.75
CA ILE A 133 -32.61 32.68 -21.22
C ILE A 133 -32.54 31.66 -22.36
N LEU A 134 -31.40 30.97 -22.50
CA LEU A 134 -31.28 29.70 -23.23
C LEU A 134 -30.34 28.74 -22.48
N SER A 135 -30.61 27.44 -22.57
CA SER A 135 -30.08 26.41 -21.67
C SER A 135 -28.61 26.05 -21.91
N ALA A 136 -27.96 25.46 -20.91
CA ALA A 136 -26.59 24.98 -21.03
C ALA A 136 -26.42 23.75 -21.95
N ALA A 137 -27.51 23.01 -22.24
CA ALA A 137 -27.47 21.81 -23.07
C ALA A 137 -27.12 22.12 -24.55
N ASP A 138 -27.56 23.28 -25.04
CA ASP A 138 -27.43 23.66 -26.46
C ASP A 138 -26.02 24.11 -26.88
N ARG A 139 -25.09 24.26 -25.92
CA ARG A 139 -23.68 24.59 -26.20
C ARG A 139 -22.81 23.35 -26.47
N GLN A 140 -23.24 22.17 -26.04
CA GLN A 140 -22.43 20.96 -26.11
C GLN A 140 -22.61 20.18 -27.43
N SER A 141 -23.73 20.39 -28.14
CA SER A 141 -24.01 19.80 -29.46
C SER A 141 -23.17 20.42 -30.57
N LYS A 142 -23.14 21.75 -30.68
CA LYS A 142 -22.38 22.47 -31.71
C LYS A 142 -20.85 22.29 -31.60
N ALA A 143 -20.34 22.06 -30.39
CA ALA A 143 -18.91 21.73 -30.21
C ALA A 143 -18.54 20.35 -30.81
N LYS A 144 -19.45 19.36 -30.80
CA LYS A 144 -19.17 18.01 -31.31
C LYS A 144 -19.18 17.89 -32.84
N GLU A 145 -19.71 18.87 -33.56
CA GLU A 145 -19.72 18.87 -35.03
C GLU A 145 -18.43 19.50 -35.60
N SER A 146 -17.95 20.62 -35.07
CA SER A 146 -16.69 21.23 -35.52
C SER A 146 -15.45 20.32 -35.38
N TRP A 147 -15.44 19.43 -34.39
CA TRP A 147 -14.35 18.45 -34.23
C TRP A 147 -14.39 17.26 -35.22
N ARG A 148 -15.50 17.07 -35.95
CA ARG A 148 -15.64 15.97 -36.93
C ARG A 148 -15.13 16.32 -38.32
N GLU A 149 -15.14 17.60 -38.70
CA GLU A 149 -14.57 18.06 -39.96
C GLU A 149 -13.03 18.18 -39.90
N ILE A 150 -12.46 18.46 -38.73
CA ILE A 150 -11.01 18.63 -38.53
C ILE A 150 -10.23 17.31 -38.68
N LEU A 151 -10.83 16.16 -38.35
CA LEU A 151 -10.13 14.87 -38.24
C LEU A 151 -10.27 13.95 -39.46
N ASN A 152 -11.03 14.35 -40.49
CA ASN A 152 -11.09 13.75 -41.83
C ASN A 152 -11.12 12.20 -41.89
N MET A 153 -11.87 11.56 -40.98
CA MET A 153 -11.96 10.09 -40.90
C MET A 153 -12.95 9.51 -41.92
N PRO A 154 -12.57 8.45 -42.68
CA PRO A 154 -13.49 7.76 -43.58
C PRO A 154 -14.53 6.94 -42.80
N LYS A 155 -15.73 6.81 -43.38
CA LYS A 155 -16.88 6.14 -42.73
C LYS A 155 -16.80 4.62 -42.84
N SER A 156 -16.94 3.94 -41.70
CA SER A 156 -17.49 2.58 -41.51
C SER A 156 -16.97 1.46 -42.42
N ILE A 157 -16.14 0.57 -41.86
CA ILE A 157 -15.98 -0.81 -42.37
C ILE A 157 -16.19 -1.80 -41.22
N VAL A 158 -16.97 -2.86 -41.50
CA VAL A 158 -17.38 -3.93 -40.59
C VAL A 158 -16.16 -4.78 -40.18
N PRO A 159 -16.01 -5.21 -38.91
CA PRO A 159 -14.90 -6.07 -38.49
C PRO A 159 -15.10 -7.52 -38.98
N PRO A 160 -14.09 -8.15 -39.61
CA PRO A 160 -14.12 -9.58 -39.91
C PRO A 160 -13.79 -10.42 -38.66
N GLN A 161 -14.44 -11.58 -38.53
CA GLN A 161 -14.03 -12.58 -37.53
C GLN A 161 -12.66 -13.17 -37.89
N ILE A 162 -11.70 -13.09 -36.98
CA ILE A 162 -10.51 -13.95 -36.99
C ILE A 162 -10.24 -14.46 -35.58
N SER A 163 -10.22 -15.78 -35.44
CA SER A 163 -9.79 -16.47 -34.23
C SER A 163 -8.26 -16.54 -34.18
N SER A 164 -7.67 -16.25 -33.03
CA SER A 164 -6.31 -16.75 -32.73
C SER A 164 -6.13 -16.95 -31.23
N LYS A 165 -5.68 -18.16 -30.87
CA LYS A 165 -5.28 -18.50 -29.50
C LYS A 165 -3.92 -17.87 -29.22
N SER A 166 -3.84 -16.87 -28.36
CA SER A 166 -2.59 -16.50 -27.70
C SER A 166 -2.54 -17.17 -26.32
N LYS A 167 -1.47 -17.91 -26.04
CA LYS A 167 -1.20 -18.43 -24.70
C LYS A 167 -0.67 -17.29 -23.84
N SER A 168 -1.50 -16.74 -22.96
CA SER A 168 -1.00 -15.87 -21.89
C SER A 168 -0.09 -16.68 -20.95
N GLY A 169 1.05 -16.10 -20.57
CA GLY A 169 1.91 -16.67 -19.56
C GLY A 169 1.20 -16.71 -18.20
N LYS A 170 1.46 -17.73 -17.39
CA LYS A 170 0.90 -17.84 -16.03
C LYS A 170 1.39 -16.69 -15.16
N GLY A 171 0.56 -15.66 -14.98
CA GLY A 171 0.74 -14.71 -13.89
C GLY A 171 0.62 -15.41 -12.53
N LYS A 172 1.39 -14.98 -11.54
CA LYS A 172 1.23 -15.43 -10.15
C LYS A 172 -0.19 -15.03 -9.70
N SER A 173 -1.04 -15.99 -9.31
CA SER A 173 -2.39 -15.64 -8.82
C SER A 173 -2.28 -14.88 -7.50
N ARG A 174 -2.89 -13.69 -7.45
CA ARG A 174 -3.07 -12.91 -6.22
C ARG A 174 -4.16 -13.52 -5.33
N LEU A 175 -4.20 -13.17 -4.06
CA LEU A 175 -5.30 -13.45 -3.13
C LEU A 175 -6.42 -12.41 -3.32
N GLY A 176 -7.00 -12.40 -4.52
CA GLY A 176 -8.19 -11.63 -4.85
C GLY A 176 -8.84 -12.30 -6.05
N THR A 177 -9.98 -12.97 -5.82
CA THR A 177 -10.95 -13.55 -6.79
C THR A 177 -11.88 -14.59 -6.14
N ALA A 178 -11.52 -15.18 -4.99
CA ALA A 178 -12.26 -16.31 -4.40
C ALA A 178 -13.33 -15.95 -3.35
N GLU A 179 -13.17 -14.82 -2.64
CA GLU A 179 -14.01 -14.43 -1.50
C GLU A 179 -14.47 -12.97 -1.67
N LEU A 180 -15.47 -12.71 -2.51
CA LEU A 180 -16.06 -11.37 -2.70
C LEU A 180 -16.87 -10.86 -1.47
N GLY A 181 -16.91 -11.66 -0.40
CA GLY A 181 -17.67 -11.39 0.83
C GLY A 181 -19.20 -11.57 0.67
N PRO A 182 -19.95 -11.48 1.78
CA PRO A 182 -21.42 -11.60 1.76
C PRO A 182 -22.11 -10.42 1.04
N HIS A 183 -21.39 -9.32 0.79
CA HIS A 183 -21.92 -8.10 0.18
C HIS A 183 -21.46 -7.89 -1.28
N ALA A 184 -20.84 -8.89 -1.91
CA ALA A 184 -20.30 -8.87 -3.27
C ALA A 184 -21.19 -8.17 -4.31
N TYR A 185 -22.50 -8.41 -4.23
CA TYR A 185 -23.52 -7.93 -5.18
C TYR A 185 -24.46 -6.87 -4.58
N GLU A 186 -24.08 -6.24 -3.46
CA GLU A 186 -24.85 -5.13 -2.89
C GLU A 186 -24.80 -3.89 -3.81
N GLU A 187 -25.96 -3.27 -4.07
CA GLU A 187 -26.03 -2.01 -4.81
C GLU A 187 -25.85 -0.80 -3.91
N GLU A 188 -26.42 -0.82 -2.69
CA GLU A 188 -26.33 0.24 -1.68
C GLU A 188 -26.39 -0.35 -0.27
N MET A 189 -25.59 0.19 0.66
CA MET A 189 -25.62 -0.19 2.07
C MET A 189 -26.88 0.35 2.80
N PRO A 190 -27.30 -0.27 3.91
CA PRO A 190 -28.42 0.24 4.70
C PRO A 190 -28.22 1.69 5.17
N ALA A 191 -29.25 2.54 5.02
CA ALA A 191 -29.17 3.97 5.37
C ALA A 191 -28.75 4.26 6.83
N TRP A 192 -29.05 3.35 7.78
CA TRP A 192 -28.59 3.49 9.16
C TRP A 192 -27.07 3.37 9.28
N LEU A 193 -26.45 2.49 8.48
CA LEU A 193 -25.02 2.27 8.44
C LEU A 193 -24.31 3.39 7.68
N HIS A 194 -24.89 3.85 6.56
CA HIS A 194 -24.40 5.04 5.86
C HIS A 194 -24.32 6.25 6.81
N ASN A 195 -25.37 6.49 7.62
CA ASN A 195 -25.38 7.54 8.62
C ASN A 195 -24.42 7.30 9.81
N LEU A 196 -24.15 6.04 10.16
CA LEU A 196 -23.13 5.68 11.16
C LEU A 196 -21.72 6.02 10.64
N LEU A 197 -21.40 5.64 9.40
CA LEU A 197 -20.12 5.93 8.76
C LEU A 197 -19.91 7.43 8.53
N LEU A 198 -20.96 8.18 8.16
CA LEU A 198 -20.89 9.65 8.05
C LEU A 198 -20.58 10.36 9.38
N SER A 199 -20.80 9.69 10.52
CA SER A 199 -20.41 10.23 11.83
C SER A 199 -18.92 9.99 12.17
N ASP A 200 -18.25 9.14 11.38
CA ASP A 200 -16.82 8.77 11.39
C ASP A 200 -16.16 8.70 12.76
N GLY A 201 -16.91 8.20 13.74
CA GLY A 201 -16.45 8.05 15.12
C GLY A 201 -15.95 9.31 15.81
N MET A 202 -16.25 10.52 15.34
CA MET A 202 -15.72 11.75 15.95
C MET A 202 -15.99 11.77 17.47
N PRO A 203 -15.00 12.13 18.33
CA PRO A 203 -15.18 12.13 19.78
C PRO A 203 -16.39 12.97 20.21
N ARG A 204 -17.36 12.34 20.86
CA ARG A 204 -18.60 13.02 21.30
C ARG A 204 -18.61 13.19 22.81
N THR A 205 -18.50 14.43 23.24
CA THR A 205 -18.68 14.84 24.63
C THR A 205 -20.15 14.72 25.01
N THR A 206 -20.49 13.77 25.89
CA THR A 206 -21.87 13.55 26.36
C THR A 206 -22.00 13.82 27.86
N THR A 207 -22.96 14.65 28.21
CA THR A 207 -23.26 15.04 29.59
C THR A 207 -24.17 13.98 30.23
N LYS A 208 -23.64 13.16 31.14
CA LYS A 208 -24.43 12.14 31.86
C LYS A 208 -24.68 12.57 33.30
N LEU A 209 -25.89 12.34 33.81
CA LEU A 209 -26.15 12.39 35.25
C LEU A 209 -25.55 11.14 35.91
N ASN A 210 -24.89 11.31 37.06
CA ASN A 210 -24.50 10.22 37.93
C ASN A 210 -25.65 9.83 38.89
N SER A 211 -25.49 8.71 39.60
CA SER A 211 -26.49 8.19 40.55
C SER A 211 -26.78 9.09 41.76
N SER A 212 -25.99 10.16 41.97
CA SER A 212 -26.16 11.16 43.02
C SER A 212 -26.62 12.54 42.49
N GLY A 213 -27.08 12.61 41.23
CA GLY A 213 -27.61 13.83 40.62
C GLY A 213 -26.55 14.83 40.11
N GLY A 214 -25.27 14.51 40.26
CA GLY A 214 -24.16 15.29 39.73
C GLY A 214 -23.98 15.09 38.22
N ILE A 215 -23.64 16.16 37.51
CA ILE A 215 -23.33 16.13 36.09
C ILE A 215 -21.89 15.65 35.89
N LYS A 216 -21.70 14.56 35.14
CA LYS A 216 -20.39 14.09 34.67
C LYS A 216 -20.31 14.20 33.15
N THR A 217 -19.39 15.01 32.67
CA THR A 217 -18.99 15.05 31.27
C THR A 217 -18.26 13.75 30.93
N VAL A 218 -18.74 13.02 29.93
CA VAL A 218 -18.13 11.77 29.44
C VAL A 218 -17.86 11.91 27.95
N THR A 219 -16.60 12.12 27.60
CA THR A 219 -16.13 12.02 26.22
C THR A 219 -16.22 10.56 25.78
N LYS A 220 -17.12 10.28 24.85
CA LYS A 220 -17.14 8.98 24.17
C LYS A 220 -15.97 8.98 23.18
N ILE A 221 -14.95 8.19 23.49
CA ILE A 221 -13.86 7.88 22.56
C ILE A 221 -14.48 7.29 21.30
N GLY A 222 -13.93 7.69 20.15
CA GLY A 222 -14.34 7.20 18.84
C GLY A 222 -13.88 5.77 18.58
N ASN A 223 -13.78 5.45 17.30
CA ASN A 223 -13.02 4.29 16.82
C ASN A 223 -11.55 4.64 16.49
N TYR A 224 -11.10 5.85 16.82
CA TYR A 224 -9.75 6.36 16.57
C TYR A 224 -9.03 6.58 17.91
N VAL A 225 -7.89 5.92 18.10
CA VAL A 225 -7.10 5.96 19.35
C VAL A 225 -5.63 6.29 19.02
N PRO A 226 -5.22 7.56 19.17
CA PRO A 226 -3.86 7.96 18.88
C PRO A 226 -2.89 7.60 20.02
N GLY A 227 -1.63 7.32 19.67
CA GLY A 227 -0.57 7.10 20.66
C GLY A 227 -0.58 5.72 21.35
N VAL A 228 -1.24 4.71 20.78
CA VAL A 228 -1.16 3.31 21.24
C VAL A 228 0.26 2.76 21.09
N MET A 229 0.99 3.11 20.02
CA MET A 229 2.34 2.60 19.75
C MET A 229 3.34 2.82 20.91
N PRO A 230 3.51 4.04 21.47
CA PRO A 230 4.32 4.25 22.69
C PRO A 230 3.90 3.39 23.90
N VAL A 231 2.61 3.11 24.07
CA VAL A 231 2.14 2.24 25.18
C VAL A 231 2.56 0.79 24.93
N LEU A 232 2.44 0.30 23.69
CA LEU A 232 2.91 -1.05 23.33
C LEU A 232 4.42 -1.19 23.51
N GLU A 233 5.22 -0.20 23.12
CA GLU A 233 6.68 -0.21 23.32
C GLU A 233 7.04 -0.35 24.82
N ILE A 234 6.40 0.44 25.70
CA ILE A 234 6.63 0.38 27.16
C ILE A 234 6.16 -0.96 27.76
N LEU A 235 5.09 -1.56 27.23
CA LEU A 235 4.61 -2.89 27.65
C LEU A 235 5.56 -4.00 27.19
N ILE A 236 6.07 -3.95 25.95
CA ILE A 236 6.99 -4.94 25.39
C ILE A 236 8.35 -4.87 26.10
N GLU A 237 8.84 -3.67 26.42
CA GLU A 237 10.05 -3.47 27.23
C GLU A 237 9.94 -4.18 28.59
N GLN A 238 8.74 -4.18 29.19
CA GLN A 238 8.46 -4.86 30.46
C GLN A 238 8.22 -6.37 30.35
N ASP A 239 7.92 -6.91 29.17
CA ASP A 239 7.66 -8.35 29.01
C ASP A 239 8.97 -9.15 29.15
N PRO A 240 9.14 -9.96 30.20
CA PRO A 240 10.41 -10.64 30.48
C PRO A 240 10.71 -11.75 29.47
N GLU A 241 9.73 -12.22 28.70
CA GLU A 241 9.93 -13.24 27.68
C GLU A 241 10.41 -12.65 26.35
N THR A 242 10.28 -11.33 26.14
CA THR A 242 10.67 -10.69 24.87
C THR A 242 12.17 -10.42 24.84
N ALA A 243 12.85 -10.95 23.81
CA ALA A 243 14.26 -10.71 23.57
C ALA A 243 14.48 -9.33 22.92
N TYR A 244 13.73 -9.05 21.85
CA TYR A 244 13.63 -7.73 21.22
C TYR A 244 12.37 -7.64 20.37
N ALA A 245 11.96 -6.41 20.05
CA ALA A 245 10.93 -6.14 19.05
C ALA A 245 11.32 -4.92 18.20
N TYR A 246 11.05 -4.99 16.90
CA TYR A 246 11.03 -3.82 16.03
C TYR A 246 9.63 -3.23 16.00
N THR A 247 9.53 -1.90 15.94
CA THR A 247 8.28 -1.16 15.80
C THR A 247 8.31 -0.23 14.60
N CYS A 248 7.16 -0.04 13.94
CA CYS A 248 6.96 1.03 12.96
C CYS A 248 7.02 2.41 13.64
N HIS A 249 6.95 3.46 12.84
CA HIS A 249 6.94 4.83 13.34
C HIS A 249 5.77 5.07 14.32
N PRO A 250 5.99 5.69 15.50
CA PRO A 250 4.99 5.80 16.58
C PRO A 250 3.82 6.74 16.28
N SER A 251 3.75 7.32 15.07
CA SER A 251 2.61 8.11 14.59
C SER A 251 1.58 7.28 13.80
N VAL A 252 1.72 5.94 13.77
CA VAL A 252 0.65 5.05 13.33
C VAL A 252 -0.38 4.97 14.46
N ASP A 253 -1.59 5.45 14.19
CA ASP A 253 -2.70 5.39 15.12
C ASP A 253 -3.54 4.13 14.92
N HIS A 254 -4.16 3.63 15.99
CA HIS A 254 -5.07 2.49 15.88
C HIS A 254 -6.48 2.98 15.52
N ILE A 255 -7.11 2.30 14.55
CA ILE A 255 -8.44 2.63 14.08
C ILE A 255 -9.28 1.35 14.02
N SER A 256 -10.18 1.22 14.99
CA SER A 256 -11.10 0.09 15.10
C SER A 256 -12.36 0.29 14.23
N LYS A 257 -13.23 -0.72 14.23
CA LYS A 257 -14.60 -0.62 13.78
C LYS A 257 -15.45 0.26 14.73
N LEU A 258 -16.56 0.76 14.21
CA LEU A 258 -17.68 1.29 15.00
C LEU A 258 -18.57 0.13 15.47
N LYS A 259 -19.31 0.34 16.57
CA LYS A 259 -20.28 -0.64 17.10
C LYS A 259 -21.36 -0.95 16.06
N ASN A 260 -21.58 -2.24 15.78
CA ASN A 260 -22.45 -2.76 14.71
C ASN A 260 -22.01 -2.39 13.26
N GLU A 261 -20.75 -2.04 13.00
CA GLU A 261 -20.29 -1.72 11.63
C GLU A 261 -20.24 -2.96 10.74
N GLY A 262 -19.32 -3.90 11.03
CA GLY A 262 -19.16 -5.16 10.30
C GLY A 262 -18.54 -5.04 8.89
N GLY A 263 -17.46 -5.76 8.61
CA GLY A 263 -17.00 -5.97 7.23
C GLY A 263 -16.20 -4.83 6.58
N PHE A 264 -15.75 -3.83 7.33
CA PHE A 264 -14.94 -2.71 6.81
C PHE A 264 -13.43 -2.81 7.12
N CYS A 265 -12.93 -3.99 7.50
CA CYS A 265 -11.54 -4.16 7.96
C CYS A 265 -10.50 -3.59 6.98
N GLY A 266 -10.61 -3.86 5.68
CA GLY A 266 -9.69 -3.34 4.67
C GLY A 266 -9.66 -1.81 4.60
N TYR A 267 -10.81 -1.16 4.73
CA TYR A 267 -10.92 0.30 4.77
C TYR A 267 -10.29 0.88 6.05
N ARG A 268 -10.54 0.26 7.22
CA ARG A 268 -9.94 0.68 8.50
C ARG A 268 -8.41 0.51 8.50
N ASN A 269 -7.88 -0.54 7.85
CA ASN A 269 -6.44 -0.68 7.62
C ASN A 269 -5.87 0.40 6.67
N ILE A 270 -6.59 0.79 5.62
CA ILE A 270 -6.20 1.96 4.80
C ILE A 270 -6.18 3.25 5.64
N GLN A 271 -7.14 3.45 6.55
CA GLN A 271 -7.12 4.59 7.48
C GLN A 271 -5.89 4.55 8.41
N MET A 272 -5.51 3.36 8.92
CA MET A 272 -4.30 3.20 9.74
C MET A 272 -3.01 3.51 8.96
N LEU A 273 -2.89 3.08 7.70
CA LEU A 273 -1.76 3.48 6.84
C LEU A 273 -1.77 5.00 6.59
N ALA A 274 -2.94 5.58 6.35
CA ALA A 274 -3.09 7.01 6.11
C ALA A 274 -2.75 7.85 7.36
N SER A 275 -2.95 7.33 8.58
CA SER A 275 -2.54 8.02 9.82
C SER A 275 -1.04 8.35 9.80
N TYR A 276 -0.18 7.39 9.43
CA TYR A 276 1.26 7.65 9.26
C TYR A 276 1.53 8.72 8.19
N ILE A 277 0.84 8.64 7.04
CA ILE A 277 1.06 9.56 5.92
C ILE A 277 0.70 11.00 6.29
N VAL A 278 -0.44 11.18 6.97
CA VAL A 278 -0.93 12.48 7.44
C VAL A 278 -0.03 13.00 8.57
N ASN A 279 0.19 12.20 9.62
CA ASN A 279 0.91 12.62 10.81
C ASN A 279 2.41 12.89 10.54
N ASN A 280 3.04 12.15 9.61
CA ASN A 280 4.44 12.33 9.23
C ASN A 280 4.60 13.20 7.95
N ARG A 281 3.51 13.71 7.36
CA ARG A 281 3.48 14.46 6.09
C ARG A 281 4.29 13.80 4.97
N SER A 282 4.16 12.48 4.82
CA SER A 282 4.91 11.69 3.83
C SER A 282 4.36 11.87 2.41
N GLN A 283 4.94 11.15 1.43
CA GLN A 283 4.48 11.18 0.04
C GLN A 283 2.95 11.05 -0.07
N GLY A 284 2.33 11.94 -0.85
CA GLY A 284 0.88 12.02 -1.08
C GLY A 284 0.03 12.66 0.03
N TYR A 285 0.58 13.09 1.18
CA TYR A 285 -0.22 13.60 2.31
C TYR A 285 -1.19 14.75 1.97
N TYR A 286 -0.83 15.57 0.98
CA TYR A 286 -1.63 16.72 0.54
C TYR A 286 -2.98 16.29 -0.09
N HIS A 287 -3.10 15.07 -0.62
CA HIS A 287 -4.38 14.52 -1.10
C HIS A 287 -5.39 14.35 0.03
N PHE A 288 -4.92 14.11 1.26
CA PHE A 288 -5.74 13.85 2.44
C PHE A 288 -6.15 15.13 3.21
N LYS A 289 -5.73 16.32 2.76
CA LYS A 289 -6.12 17.62 3.36
C LYS A 289 -5.91 17.69 4.89
N GLU A 290 -4.79 17.13 5.36
CA GLU A 290 -4.42 17.03 6.78
C GLU A 290 -5.41 16.26 7.68
N LYS A 291 -6.23 15.36 7.10
CA LYS A 291 -7.16 14.49 7.84
C LYS A 291 -7.04 13.05 7.37
N ILE A 292 -7.28 12.10 8.26
CA ILE A 292 -7.43 10.69 7.87
C ILE A 292 -8.69 10.58 6.99
N PRO A 293 -8.63 9.93 5.82
CA PRO A 293 -9.77 9.85 4.90
C PRO A 293 -10.90 9.01 5.50
N SER A 294 -12.15 9.41 5.28
CA SER A 294 -13.31 8.60 5.68
C SER A 294 -13.44 7.36 4.78
N ILE A 295 -14.32 6.42 5.18
CA ILE A 295 -14.66 5.26 4.34
C ILE A 295 -15.13 5.67 2.94
N PHE A 296 -15.90 6.76 2.84
CA PHE A 296 -16.39 7.28 1.56
C PHE A 296 -15.27 7.93 0.73
N ASP A 297 -14.35 8.67 1.36
CA ASP A 297 -13.17 9.19 0.65
C ASP A 297 -12.32 8.04 0.08
N ILE A 298 -12.15 6.95 0.84
CA ILE A 298 -11.43 5.75 0.40
C ILE A 298 -12.13 5.08 -0.79
N GLN A 299 -13.45 4.88 -0.72
CA GLN A 299 -14.24 4.36 -1.85
C GLN A 299 -14.06 5.24 -3.10
N ASP A 300 -14.10 6.56 -2.95
CA ASP A 300 -13.94 7.51 -4.04
C ASP A 300 -12.53 7.49 -4.65
N PHE A 301 -11.47 7.36 -3.84
CA PHE A 301 -10.10 7.23 -4.35
C PHE A 301 -9.86 5.90 -5.09
N ILE A 302 -10.49 4.80 -4.66
CA ILE A 302 -10.42 3.49 -5.33
C ILE A 302 -11.19 3.54 -6.66
N GLU A 303 -12.42 4.06 -6.66
CA GLU A 303 -13.21 4.24 -7.89
C GLU A 303 -12.48 5.13 -8.90
N HIS A 304 -11.86 6.22 -8.44
CA HIS A 304 -11.05 7.08 -9.28
C HIS A 304 -9.80 6.38 -9.83
N ALA A 305 -9.13 5.55 -9.03
CA ALA A 305 -8.02 4.72 -9.50
C ALA A 305 -8.46 3.79 -10.64
N TRP A 306 -9.65 3.20 -10.53
CA TRP A 306 -10.24 2.37 -11.57
C TRP A 306 -10.65 3.15 -12.82
N ASP A 307 -11.19 4.37 -12.68
CA ASP A 307 -11.50 5.27 -13.80
C ASP A 307 -10.25 5.58 -14.66
N VAL A 308 -9.08 5.74 -14.02
CA VAL A 308 -7.80 5.97 -14.72
C VAL A 308 -7.05 4.68 -15.10
N GLY A 309 -7.71 3.51 -14.95
CA GLY A 309 -7.18 2.21 -15.39
C GLY A 309 -6.16 1.55 -14.45
N ILE A 310 -5.98 2.04 -13.23
CA ILE A 310 -5.11 1.43 -12.23
C ILE A 310 -5.86 0.28 -11.55
N ASN A 311 -5.46 -0.96 -11.84
CA ASN A 311 -5.95 -2.18 -11.18
C ASN A 311 -7.49 -2.34 -11.19
N SER A 312 -8.13 -2.00 -12.31
CA SER A 312 -9.60 -1.99 -12.51
C SER A 312 -10.29 -3.35 -12.53
N ILE A 313 -9.60 -4.43 -12.16
CA ILE A 313 -10.14 -5.80 -12.10
C ILE A 313 -11.27 -5.88 -11.05
N GLY A 314 -11.03 -5.35 -9.85
CA GLY A 314 -12.03 -5.34 -8.77
C GLY A 314 -13.36 -4.68 -9.18
N ARG A 315 -13.31 -3.62 -10.01
CA ARG A 315 -14.52 -2.98 -10.55
C ARG A 315 -15.32 -3.89 -11.49
N ALA A 316 -14.63 -4.68 -12.32
CA ALA A 316 -15.27 -5.62 -13.25
C ALA A 316 -15.93 -6.80 -12.51
N GLU A 317 -15.42 -7.16 -11.33
CA GLU A 317 -15.95 -8.25 -10.50
C GLU A 317 -17.09 -7.78 -9.57
N THR A 318 -17.00 -6.56 -9.04
CA THR A 318 -17.95 -6.00 -8.04
C THR A 318 -19.04 -5.11 -8.61
N GLY A 319 -18.85 -4.56 -9.82
CA GLY A 319 -19.68 -3.47 -10.35
C GLY A 319 -19.41 -2.10 -9.71
N GLY A 320 -18.38 -1.97 -8.87
CA GLY A 320 -18.10 -0.78 -8.07
C GLY A 320 -18.41 -0.98 -6.58
N ILE A 321 -17.81 -0.15 -5.73
CA ILE A 321 -17.86 -0.24 -4.26
C ILE A 321 -18.49 0.98 -3.57
N ARG A 322 -18.65 2.09 -4.30
CA ARG A 322 -19.25 3.34 -3.79
C ARG A 322 -20.59 3.10 -3.09
N GLY A 323 -20.68 3.48 -1.82
CA GLY A 323 -21.92 3.36 -1.04
C GLY A 323 -22.27 1.93 -0.61
N THR A 324 -21.36 0.97 -0.74
CA THR A 324 -21.59 -0.45 -0.40
C THR A 324 -20.71 -0.93 0.75
N ARG A 325 -21.02 -2.11 1.30
CA ARG A 325 -20.22 -2.87 2.28
C ARG A 325 -19.28 -3.89 1.62
N LYS A 326 -18.97 -3.73 0.33
CA LYS A 326 -18.12 -4.68 -0.40
C LYS A 326 -16.72 -4.72 0.19
N TYR A 327 -16.22 -5.94 0.37
CA TYR A 327 -14.88 -6.17 0.89
C TYR A 327 -13.83 -5.69 -0.11
N ILE A 328 -12.73 -5.18 0.41
CA ILE A 328 -11.58 -4.72 -0.35
C ILE A 328 -10.31 -5.36 0.20
N GLY A 329 -9.29 -5.53 -0.63
CA GLY A 329 -8.03 -6.12 -0.21
C GLY A 329 -6.80 -5.30 -0.62
N THR A 330 -5.64 -5.98 -0.62
CA THR A 330 -4.39 -5.49 -1.19
C THR A 330 -4.53 -4.87 -2.58
N PRO A 331 -5.34 -5.43 -3.52
CA PRO A 331 -5.52 -4.85 -4.85
C PRO A 331 -6.10 -3.42 -4.83
N GLU A 332 -7.16 -3.19 -4.05
CA GLU A 332 -7.83 -1.90 -3.92
C GLU A 332 -6.98 -0.88 -3.16
N ALA A 333 -6.35 -1.30 -2.05
CA ALA A 333 -5.41 -0.48 -1.30
C ALA A 333 -4.22 -0.04 -2.19
N GLN A 334 -3.68 -0.96 -3.02
CA GLN A 334 -2.65 -0.64 -4.01
C GLN A 334 -3.16 0.33 -5.09
N ALA A 335 -4.42 0.20 -5.52
CA ALA A 335 -5.02 1.07 -6.53
C ALA A 335 -5.11 2.51 -6.02
N MET A 336 -5.66 2.69 -4.82
CA MET A 336 -5.77 3.98 -4.14
C MET A 336 -4.41 4.63 -3.91
N LEU A 337 -3.44 3.94 -3.30
CA LEU A 337 -2.14 4.55 -3.02
C LEU A 337 -1.45 5.01 -4.32
N ARG A 338 -1.51 4.19 -5.38
CA ARG A 338 -0.92 4.54 -6.68
C ARG A 338 -1.64 5.68 -7.40
N SER A 339 -2.95 5.82 -7.29
CA SER A 339 -3.68 6.96 -7.89
C SER A 339 -3.38 8.29 -7.18
N LEU A 340 -3.01 8.24 -5.90
CA LEU A 340 -2.61 9.38 -5.07
C LEU A 340 -1.09 9.68 -5.10
N ASP A 341 -0.36 9.13 -6.09
CA ASP A 341 1.10 9.30 -6.27
C ASP A 341 1.92 8.81 -5.03
N ILE A 342 1.38 7.84 -4.28
CA ILE A 342 2.00 7.19 -3.11
C ILE A 342 2.64 5.86 -3.56
N ASP A 343 3.96 5.78 -3.49
CA ASP A 343 4.70 4.58 -3.87
C ASP A 343 4.43 3.42 -2.87
N CYS A 344 3.80 2.34 -3.37
CA CYS A 344 3.56 1.12 -2.62
C CYS A 344 3.84 -0.17 -3.43
N ASP A 345 4.37 -1.19 -2.75
CA ASP A 345 4.59 -2.54 -3.28
C ASP A 345 3.67 -3.57 -2.61
N ALA A 346 3.15 -4.50 -3.43
CA ALA A 346 2.23 -5.55 -2.99
C ALA A 346 2.85 -6.93 -3.22
N GLN A 347 3.08 -7.65 -2.13
CA GLN A 347 3.76 -8.95 -2.14
C GLN A 347 2.79 -10.05 -1.72
N ALA A 348 2.83 -11.17 -2.42
CA ALA A 348 2.02 -12.35 -2.13
C ALA A 348 2.91 -13.52 -1.69
N PHE A 349 2.66 -14.03 -0.50
CA PHE A 349 3.41 -15.15 0.09
C PHE A 349 2.60 -16.45 -0.03
N LYS A 350 3.20 -17.45 -0.65
CA LYS A 350 2.68 -18.81 -0.82
C LYS A 350 3.84 -19.78 -0.57
N GLY A 351 3.55 -20.97 -0.04
CA GLY A 351 4.60 -21.97 0.19
C GLY A 351 5.34 -22.32 -1.11
N ASP A 352 6.67 -22.32 -1.06
CA ASP A 352 7.54 -22.50 -2.23
C ASP A 352 8.02 -23.96 -2.42
N GLY A 353 7.53 -24.87 -1.58
CA GLY A 353 7.93 -26.27 -1.50
C GLY A 353 9.12 -26.54 -0.57
N LYS A 354 9.78 -25.50 -0.04
CA LYS A 354 10.82 -25.60 0.99
C LYS A 354 10.36 -25.01 2.33
N LEU A 355 9.70 -23.85 2.28
CA LEU A 355 9.16 -23.13 3.42
C LEU A 355 7.65 -22.98 3.30
N ALA A 356 6.96 -22.96 4.44
CA ALA A 356 5.54 -22.66 4.51
C ALA A 356 5.27 -21.15 4.32
N ALA A 357 4.04 -20.79 3.93
CA ALA A 357 3.70 -19.39 3.64
C ALA A 357 3.90 -18.45 4.85
N ASP A 358 3.65 -18.96 6.06
CA ASP A 358 3.83 -18.26 7.34
C ASP A 358 5.31 -18.04 7.67
N GLU A 359 6.19 -18.99 7.32
CA GLU A 359 7.63 -18.88 7.50
C GLU A 359 8.24 -17.84 6.54
N ILE A 360 7.79 -17.85 5.28
CA ILE A 360 8.18 -16.85 4.27
C ILE A 360 7.72 -15.46 4.68
N LEU A 361 6.45 -15.30 5.09
CA LEU A 361 5.91 -14.05 5.62
C LEU A 361 6.76 -13.54 6.81
N MET A 362 6.94 -14.36 7.84
CA MET A 362 7.70 -13.98 9.04
C MET A 362 9.15 -13.60 8.73
N LYS A 363 9.79 -14.22 7.72
CA LYS A 363 11.12 -13.82 7.27
C LYS A 363 11.08 -12.42 6.63
N ASN A 364 10.18 -12.18 5.69
CA ASN A 364 10.08 -10.90 4.96
C ASN A 364 9.71 -9.73 5.89
N ILE A 365 8.79 -9.93 6.85
CA ILE A 365 8.43 -8.88 7.82
C ILE A 365 9.59 -8.58 8.79
N GLU A 366 10.33 -9.60 9.23
CA GLU A 366 11.53 -9.37 10.05
C GLU A 366 12.61 -8.63 9.26
N GLU A 367 12.76 -8.90 7.96
CA GLU A 367 13.69 -8.21 7.06
C GLU A 367 13.29 -6.76 6.78
N TYR A 368 12.00 -6.49 6.54
CA TYR A 368 11.46 -5.13 6.36
C TYR A 368 11.81 -4.24 7.56
N PHE A 369 11.43 -4.64 8.77
CA PHE A 369 11.70 -3.82 9.95
C PHE A 369 13.20 -3.76 10.31
N ARG A 370 13.97 -4.82 10.06
CA ARG A 370 15.42 -4.81 10.23
C ARG A 370 16.10 -3.79 9.30
N ALA A 371 15.60 -3.61 8.07
CA ALA A 371 16.18 -2.66 7.11
C ALA A 371 16.03 -1.19 7.55
N GLY A 372 14.98 -0.85 8.32
CA GLY A 372 14.77 0.48 8.89
C GLY A 372 15.29 0.67 10.32
N CYS A 373 16.08 -0.27 10.83
CA CYS A 373 16.55 -0.29 12.22
C CYS A 373 17.97 0.27 12.36
N VAL A 374 18.11 1.45 12.98
CA VAL A 374 19.42 2.06 13.25
C VAL A 374 20.08 1.48 14.51
N ASP A 375 19.32 1.22 15.57
CA ASP A 375 19.83 0.62 16.81
C ASP A 375 19.43 -0.85 16.95
N SER A 376 20.41 -1.74 16.77
CA SER A 376 20.25 -3.18 16.94
C SER A 376 20.50 -3.68 18.36
N THR A 377 20.94 -2.81 19.28
CA THR A 377 21.32 -3.17 20.66
C THR A 377 20.15 -3.07 21.64
N SER A 378 19.27 -2.09 21.47
CA SER A 378 18.07 -1.94 22.30
C SER A 378 17.08 -3.10 22.13
N LYS A 379 16.29 -3.34 23.19
CA LYS A 379 15.18 -4.30 23.20
C LYS A 379 14.01 -3.79 22.35
N ILE A 380 13.58 -2.54 22.52
CA ILE A 380 12.73 -1.84 21.55
C ILE A 380 13.60 -1.21 20.46
N ARG A 381 13.38 -1.64 19.22
CA ARG A 381 14.12 -1.23 18.01
C ARG A 381 13.19 -0.42 17.12
N ARG A 382 12.91 0.81 17.54
CA ARG A 382 11.99 1.69 16.82
C ARG A 382 12.58 2.08 15.46
N THR A 383 11.80 1.91 14.41
CA THR A 383 12.16 2.29 13.04
C THR A 383 11.50 3.62 12.64
N GLN A 384 11.93 4.18 11.52
CA GLN A 384 11.23 5.28 10.84
C GLN A 384 10.27 4.76 9.74
N LEU A 385 10.02 3.45 9.70
CA LEU A 385 9.21 2.83 8.65
C LEU A 385 7.71 2.96 8.92
N PRO A 386 6.88 3.03 7.86
CA PRO A 386 5.44 2.88 7.97
C PRO A 386 5.02 1.51 8.53
N SER A 387 3.76 1.40 8.91
CA SER A 387 3.09 0.12 9.08
C SER A 387 2.81 -0.55 7.74
N ILE A 388 2.46 -1.84 7.78
CA ILE A 388 2.26 -2.69 6.60
C ILE A 388 0.81 -3.18 6.58
N TYR A 389 0.10 -3.03 5.46
CA TYR A 389 -1.19 -3.69 5.25
C TYR A 389 -0.97 -5.20 5.22
N PHE A 390 -1.79 -5.98 5.90
CA PHE A 390 -1.68 -7.43 5.94
C PHE A 390 -3.02 -8.09 5.65
N GLN A 391 -3.04 -9.02 4.70
CA GLN A 391 -4.22 -9.71 4.23
C GLN A 391 -4.02 -11.22 4.32
N HIS A 392 -5.05 -11.92 4.79
CA HIS A 392 -5.25 -13.34 4.59
C HIS A 392 -6.70 -13.59 4.14
N PRO A 393 -7.10 -14.82 3.81
CA PRO A 393 -8.51 -15.14 3.53
C PRO A 393 -9.42 -14.71 4.69
N GLY A 394 -10.59 -14.16 4.38
CA GLY A 394 -11.58 -13.66 5.33
C GLY A 394 -11.26 -12.37 6.12
N HIS A 395 -10.00 -11.93 6.29
CA HIS A 395 -9.69 -10.74 7.13
C HIS A 395 -8.39 -10.00 6.75
N SER A 396 -8.32 -8.73 7.15
CA SER A 396 -7.13 -7.87 6.99
C SER A 396 -6.80 -7.12 8.27
N MET A 397 -5.51 -6.85 8.47
CA MET A 397 -4.95 -6.21 9.65
C MET A 397 -3.81 -5.25 9.28
N THR A 398 -3.29 -4.50 10.24
CA THR A 398 -2.12 -3.62 10.05
C THR A 398 -0.96 -4.13 10.90
N ILE A 399 0.13 -4.56 10.27
CA ILE A 399 1.35 -4.94 11.00
C ILE A 399 2.09 -3.66 11.41
N VAL A 400 2.30 -3.50 12.71
CA VAL A 400 2.98 -2.37 13.35
C VAL A 400 4.35 -2.73 13.94
N GLY A 401 4.75 -3.99 13.82
CA GLY A 401 6.08 -4.41 14.25
C GLY A 401 6.31 -5.92 14.18
N PHE A 402 7.47 -6.34 14.65
CA PHE A 402 7.89 -7.73 14.69
C PHE A 402 8.61 -8.01 16.01
N GLU A 403 8.25 -9.09 16.70
CA GLU A 403 8.83 -9.47 17.99
C GLU A 403 9.51 -10.84 17.91
N ARG A 404 10.66 -10.94 18.60
CA ARG A 404 11.31 -12.22 18.92
C ARG A 404 11.34 -12.42 20.44
N LYS A 405 10.86 -13.58 20.89
CA LYS A 405 10.90 -14.04 22.27
C LYS A 405 12.22 -14.75 22.59
N LEU A 406 12.56 -14.89 23.88
CA LEU A 406 13.80 -15.52 24.37
C LEU A 406 13.89 -17.02 24.05
N ASP A 407 12.75 -17.70 23.91
CA ASP A 407 12.66 -19.09 23.45
C ASP A 407 12.87 -19.24 21.93
N GLY A 408 13.09 -18.14 21.22
CA GLY A 408 13.26 -18.09 19.77
C GLY A 408 11.94 -17.98 18.99
N SER A 409 10.78 -18.04 19.65
CA SER A 409 9.48 -17.87 19.01
C SER A 409 9.28 -16.44 18.50
N LYS A 410 8.37 -16.30 17.52
CA LYS A 410 8.16 -15.06 16.74
C LYS A 410 6.70 -14.65 16.79
N ASN A 411 6.46 -13.35 16.95
CA ASN A 411 5.14 -12.74 16.84
C ASN A 411 5.17 -11.58 15.85
N LEU A 412 4.14 -11.46 15.01
CA LEU A 412 3.80 -10.17 14.40
C LEU A 412 3.14 -9.30 15.47
N LEU A 413 3.52 -8.03 15.52
CA LEU A 413 2.81 -7.00 16.29
C LEU A 413 1.84 -6.32 15.35
N VAL A 414 0.57 -6.25 15.75
CA VAL A 414 -0.53 -5.87 14.86
C VAL A 414 -1.55 -4.97 15.55
N PHE A 415 -2.17 -4.13 14.73
CA PHE A 415 -3.46 -3.51 14.99
C PHE A 415 -4.54 -4.28 14.22
N ASP A 416 -5.67 -4.54 14.88
CA ASP A 416 -6.77 -5.37 14.38
C ASP A 416 -8.06 -4.55 14.36
N PRO A 417 -8.55 -4.11 13.19
CA PRO A 417 -9.69 -3.22 13.13
C PRO A 417 -10.99 -3.86 13.65
N MET A 418 -11.05 -5.18 13.83
CA MET A 418 -12.24 -5.85 14.38
C MET A 418 -12.49 -5.56 15.87
N PHE A 419 -11.54 -4.98 16.61
CA PHE A 419 -11.60 -4.82 18.06
C PHE A 419 -11.14 -3.42 18.49
N HIS A 420 -11.74 -2.86 19.54
CA HIS A 420 -11.22 -1.63 20.16
C HIS A 420 -10.01 -1.97 21.07
N ASP A 421 -9.16 -0.97 21.35
CA ASP A 421 -8.12 -1.12 22.36
C ASP A 421 -8.71 -1.46 23.72
N ALA A 422 -8.13 -2.45 24.40
CA ALA A 422 -8.57 -2.85 25.74
C ALA A 422 -8.56 -1.64 26.71
N PRO A 423 -9.51 -1.54 27.66
CA PRO A 423 -9.59 -0.42 28.61
C PRO A 423 -8.27 -0.16 29.35
N ASP A 424 -7.50 -1.21 29.64
CA ASP A 424 -6.19 -1.11 30.30
C ASP A 424 -5.11 -0.45 29.42
N VAL A 425 -5.18 -0.53 28.09
CA VAL A 425 -4.31 0.24 27.18
C VAL A 425 -4.75 1.70 27.12
N ILE A 426 -6.06 1.95 27.01
CA ILE A 426 -6.63 3.30 27.00
C ILE A 426 -6.26 4.07 28.29
N LYS A 427 -6.33 3.41 29.45
CA LYS A 427 -5.89 3.95 30.76
C LYS A 427 -4.40 4.30 30.84
N LEU A 428 -3.57 3.90 29.86
CA LEU A 428 -2.12 4.12 29.82
C LEU A 428 -1.68 5.17 28.79
N LEU A 429 -2.56 5.62 27.89
CA LEU A 429 -2.26 6.64 26.88
C LEU A 429 -1.70 7.93 27.52
N GLY A 430 -0.73 8.55 26.85
CA GLY A 430 -0.04 9.77 27.31
C GLY A 430 0.95 9.58 28.47
N LYS A 431 0.97 8.44 29.17
CA LYS A 431 1.90 8.19 30.27
C LYS A 431 3.30 7.87 29.74
N LYS A 432 4.27 8.75 30.02
CA LYS A 432 5.69 8.58 29.62
C LYS A 432 6.40 7.40 30.29
N SER A 433 5.88 6.91 31.40
CA SER A 433 6.36 5.72 32.11
C SER A 433 5.26 5.17 33.01
N PHE A 434 5.18 3.84 33.13
CA PHE A 434 4.24 3.10 33.97
C PHE A 434 4.76 1.68 34.17
N SER A 435 4.24 0.96 35.18
CA SER A 435 4.57 -0.46 35.40
C SER A 435 3.31 -1.32 35.46
N VAL A 436 3.34 -2.49 34.80
CA VAL A 436 2.23 -3.45 34.75
C VAL A 436 2.72 -4.83 35.21
N LYS A 437 1.93 -5.52 36.05
CA LYS A 437 2.29 -6.84 36.60
C LYS A 437 2.29 -7.97 35.57
N ASN A 438 1.47 -7.88 34.53
CA ASN A 438 1.33 -8.88 33.47
C ASN A 438 1.21 -8.21 32.09
N PRO A 439 2.32 -7.69 31.53
CA PRO A 439 2.31 -7.05 30.21
C PRO A 439 1.93 -8.04 29.10
N ALA A 440 2.36 -9.31 29.21
CA ALA A 440 2.07 -10.35 28.21
C ALA A 440 0.55 -10.58 28.01
N GLY A 441 -0.25 -10.49 29.09
CA GLY A 441 -1.70 -10.60 29.02
C GLY A 441 -2.38 -9.48 28.23
N ILE A 442 -1.87 -8.24 28.32
CA ILE A 442 -2.37 -7.08 27.55
C ILE A 442 -1.90 -7.18 26.09
N LEU A 443 -0.62 -7.47 25.89
CA LEU A 443 0.01 -7.59 24.57
C LEU A 443 -0.57 -8.74 23.72
N ARG A 444 -1.30 -9.68 24.33
CA ARG A 444 -1.93 -10.80 23.63
C ARG A 444 -2.89 -10.36 22.52
N ALA A 445 -3.65 -9.28 22.72
CA ALA A 445 -4.54 -8.73 21.69
C ALA A 445 -3.79 -8.26 20.43
N TYR A 446 -2.57 -7.74 20.61
CA TYR A 446 -1.71 -7.15 19.57
C TYR A 446 -0.68 -8.12 18.99
N ARG A 447 -0.65 -9.39 19.42
CA ARG A 447 0.29 -10.41 18.96
C ARG A 447 -0.39 -11.42 18.04
N ARG A 448 0.24 -11.76 16.92
CA ARG A 448 -0.13 -12.91 16.07
C ARG A 448 1.08 -13.82 15.91
N ASN A 449 0.98 -15.02 16.49
CA ASN A 449 2.07 -15.99 16.55
C ASN A 449 2.01 -16.98 15.37
N MET A 450 3.01 -17.87 15.26
CA MET A 450 3.04 -18.92 14.24
C MET A 450 1.81 -19.83 14.25
N LYS A 451 1.19 -20.11 15.42
CA LYS A 451 -0.01 -20.96 15.50
C LYS A 451 -1.22 -20.29 14.83
N TYR A 452 -1.35 -18.97 14.97
CA TYR A 452 -2.38 -18.20 14.28
C TYR A 452 -2.15 -18.21 12.76
N LEU A 453 -0.92 -17.92 12.30
CA LEU A 453 -0.61 -17.84 10.87
C LEU A 453 -0.77 -19.19 10.16
N LYS A 454 -0.42 -20.32 10.80
CA LYS A 454 -0.51 -21.66 10.19
C LYS A 454 -1.92 -22.12 9.80
N LYS A 455 -2.97 -21.38 10.17
CA LYS A 455 -4.34 -21.59 9.65
C LYS A 455 -4.44 -21.31 8.14
N TYR A 456 -3.64 -20.38 7.62
CA TYR A 456 -3.80 -19.84 6.27
C TYR A 456 -2.71 -20.34 5.32
N ARG A 457 -3.10 -20.70 4.09
CA ARG A 457 -2.19 -21.25 3.06
C ARG A 457 -1.41 -20.18 2.29
N ALA A 458 -1.79 -18.92 2.40
CA ALA A 458 -1.24 -17.81 1.65
C ALA A 458 -1.55 -16.48 2.34
N PHE A 459 -0.74 -15.46 2.06
CA PHE A 459 -0.85 -14.11 2.60
C PHE A 459 -0.58 -13.07 1.51
N GLU A 460 -1.07 -11.85 1.70
CA GLU A 460 -0.60 -10.67 0.97
C GLU A 460 -0.26 -9.55 1.93
N VAL A 461 0.67 -8.68 1.50
CA VAL A 461 1.02 -7.44 2.19
C VAL A 461 1.11 -6.28 1.22
N LEU A 462 0.83 -5.07 1.70
CA LEU A 462 1.12 -3.81 1.03
C LEU A 462 2.04 -2.98 1.93
N SER A 463 3.26 -2.72 1.48
CA SER A 463 4.19 -1.81 2.15
C SER A 463 4.39 -0.55 1.30
N GLN A 464 4.71 0.57 1.96
CA GLN A 464 5.33 1.70 1.28
C GLN A 464 6.83 1.38 1.14
N LEU A 465 7.37 1.61 -0.06
CA LEU A 465 8.78 1.36 -0.46
C LEU A 465 9.75 2.32 0.31
N ASN A 466 11.03 2.51 -0.05
CA ASN A 466 11.81 3.76 0.28
C ASN A 466 13.01 4.06 -0.66
N PHE A 467 13.04 5.22 -1.33
CA PHE A 467 14.18 5.76 -2.14
C PHE A 467 13.98 7.26 -2.46
N ILE A 468 15.06 7.95 -2.87
CA ILE A 468 15.13 9.42 -3.00
C ILE A 468 15.56 9.83 -4.41
N THR A 469 14.69 10.52 -5.14
CA THR A 469 15.07 11.21 -6.38
C THR A 469 14.12 12.36 -6.68
N GLY A 470 14.65 13.51 -7.10
CA GLY A 470 13.85 14.70 -7.39
C GLY A 470 13.20 14.73 -8.79
N ASN A 471 13.25 13.63 -9.56
CA ASN A 471 12.81 13.65 -10.96
C ASN A 471 12.06 12.35 -11.36
N LYS A 472 10.76 12.49 -11.64
CA LYS A 472 9.87 11.38 -12.03
C LYS A 472 10.36 10.59 -13.26
N ASN A 473 11.02 11.25 -14.21
CA ASN A 473 11.57 10.58 -15.40
C ASN A 473 12.84 9.77 -15.10
N LYS A 474 13.65 10.19 -14.10
CA LYS A 474 14.79 9.39 -13.61
C LYS A 474 14.28 8.10 -12.96
N LEU A 475 13.31 8.21 -12.05
CA LEU A 475 12.70 7.07 -11.36
C LEU A 475 12.17 6.01 -12.34
N ALA A 476 11.47 6.43 -13.40
CA ALA A 476 10.92 5.52 -14.40
C ALA A 476 12.01 4.75 -15.17
N GLU A 477 13.18 5.33 -15.42
CA GLU A 477 14.31 4.63 -16.06
C GLU A 477 15.04 3.71 -15.09
N VAL A 478 15.21 4.12 -13.83
CA VAL A 478 15.80 3.28 -12.77
C VAL A 478 14.94 2.03 -12.54
N LYS A 479 13.63 2.20 -12.33
CA LYS A 479 12.67 1.08 -12.15
C LYS A 479 12.66 0.14 -13.37
N ALA A 480 12.77 0.67 -14.59
CA ALA A 480 12.79 -0.14 -15.82
C ALA A 480 14.08 -0.97 -16.03
N ILE A 481 15.18 -0.66 -15.32
CA ILE A 481 16.48 -1.33 -15.48
C ILE A 481 16.81 -2.24 -14.29
N LEU A 482 16.46 -1.83 -13.07
CA LEU A 482 16.65 -2.65 -11.87
C LEU A 482 15.54 -3.70 -11.69
N GLY A 483 14.32 -3.42 -12.16
CA GLY A 483 13.17 -4.32 -12.02
C GLY A 483 12.82 -4.59 -10.54
N ASP A 484 12.18 -5.73 -10.28
CA ASP A 484 11.74 -6.15 -8.93
C ASP A 484 12.92 -6.54 -7.99
N ALA A 485 14.18 -6.35 -8.41
CA ALA A 485 15.35 -6.74 -7.62
C ALA A 485 15.66 -5.77 -6.47
N VAL A 486 15.11 -4.55 -6.49
CA VAL A 486 15.36 -3.51 -5.48
C VAL A 486 14.09 -2.69 -5.26
N ASP A 487 13.72 -2.50 -4.00
CA ASP A 487 12.64 -1.61 -3.55
C ASP A 487 13.07 -0.13 -3.68
N LEU A 488 12.24 0.73 -4.33
CA LEU A 488 12.54 2.15 -4.59
C LEU A 488 11.26 3.06 -4.60
N GLN A 489 11.11 4.01 -3.66
CA GLN A 489 10.23 5.22 -3.79
C GLN A 489 10.89 6.39 -4.56
N SER A 490 10.35 7.60 -4.43
CA SER A 490 10.94 8.86 -4.87
C SER A 490 10.65 10.02 -3.91
N ARG A 491 11.48 10.22 -2.89
CA ARG A 491 11.49 11.47 -2.08
C ARG A 491 12.20 12.60 -2.84
N SER A 492 11.55 13.75 -2.98
CA SER A 492 12.21 15.00 -3.39
C SER A 492 12.80 15.68 -2.15
N ILE A 493 14.10 15.95 -2.15
CA ILE A 493 14.80 16.65 -1.07
C ILE A 493 15.55 17.81 -1.71
N ASP A 494 15.37 19.01 -1.17
CA ASP A 494 16.16 20.17 -1.56
C ASP A 494 17.53 20.08 -0.88
N LEU A 495 18.58 19.97 -1.71
CA LEU A 495 19.95 19.73 -1.29
C LEU A 495 20.86 20.76 -1.94
N VAL A 496 21.70 21.39 -1.13
CA VAL A 496 22.73 22.31 -1.63
C VAL A 496 23.71 21.54 -2.50
N GLU A 497 23.72 21.84 -3.80
CA GLU A 497 24.70 21.30 -4.74
C GLU A 497 26.00 22.12 -4.66
N ILE A 498 27.07 21.50 -4.17
CA ILE A 498 28.41 22.10 -4.15
C ILE A 498 29.01 22.19 -5.57
N GLN A 499 30.11 22.92 -5.70
CA GLN A 499 30.95 22.92 -6.90
C GLN A 499 32.15 22.00 -6.69
N GLY A 500 32.55 21.25 -7.71
CA GLY A 500 33.62 20.24 -7.63
C GLY A 500 33.64 19.33 -8.86
N THR A 501 34.29 18.16 -8.74
CA THR A 501 34.13 17.07 -9.72
C THR A 501 32.75 16.41 -9.58
N ILE A 502 32.33 15.62 -10.59
CA ILE A 502 31.06 14.90 -10.50
C ILE A 502 31.06 13.89 -9.33
N GLU A 503 32.20 13.29 -9.02
CA GLU A 503 32.37 12.38 -7.89
C GLU A 503 32.24 13.10 -6.53
N GLU A 504 32.85 14.28 -6.40
CA GLU A 504 32.75 15.10 -5.18
C GLU A 504 31.32 15.58 -4.94
N ILE A 505 30.66 16.09 -5.99
CA ILE A 505 29.28 16.56 -5.95
C ILE A 505 28.33 15.41 -5.58
N SER A 506 28.41 14.27 -6.27
CA SER A 506 27.54 13.12 -5.96
C SER A 506 27.78 12.54 -4.57
N LYS A 507 29.04 12.54 -4.08
CA LYS A 507 29.33 12.12 -2.70
C LYS A 507 28.76 13.08 -1.67
N ASP A 508 28.99 14.39 -1.78
CA ASP A 508 28.46 15.38 -0.83
C ASP A 508 26.92 15.38 -0.81
N LYS A 509 26.30 15.35 -2.00
CA LYS A 509 24.85 15.20 -2.18
C LYS A 509 24.31 13.93 -1.53
N CYS A 510 25.02 12.81 -1.67
CA CYS A 510 24.66 11.54 -1.02
C CYS A 510 24.77 11.63 0.51
N ARG A 511 25.85 12.21 1.07
CA ARG A 511 26.01 12.40 2.52
C ARG A 511 24.90 13.28 3.10
N ARG A 512 24.60 14.43 2.47
CA ARG A 512 23.49 15.31 2.90
C ARG A 512 22.12 14.65 2.78
N ALA A 513 21.90 13.86 1.72
CA ALA A 513 20.68 13.06 1.60
C ALA A 513 20.56 12.07 2.75
N ALA A 514 21.63 11.34 3.08
CA ALA A 514 21.66 10.39 4.20
C ALA A 514 21.40 11.09 5.55
N GLU A 515 22.00 12.25 5.79
CA GLU A 515 21.77 13.08 6.99
C GLU A 515 20.30 13.54 7.12
N GLN A 516 19.62 13.89 6.02
CA GLN A 516 18.21 14.29 6.06
C GLN A 516 17.22 13.11 6.09
N VAL A 517 17.61 11.95 5.56
CA VAL A 517 16.78 10.75 5.48
C VAL A 517 16.89 9.89 6.73
N GLN A 518 18.05 9.90 7.40
CA GLN A 518 18.36 9.03 8.55
C GLN A 518 18.26 7.52 8.21
N GLY A 519 18.70 7.15 7.00
CA GLY A 519 18.68 5.77 6.50
C GLY A 519 19.32 5.65 5.11
N PRO A 520 19.18 4.49 4.44
CA PRO A 520 19.79 4.25 3.14
C PRO A 520 19.32 5.22 2.06
N VAL A 521 20.25 5.72 1.25
CA VAL A 521 19.97 6.66 0.16
C VAL A 521 20.71 6.27 -1.10
N LEU A 522 20.09 6.50 -2.26
CA LEU A 522 20.76 6.56 -3.55
C LEU A 522 20.44 7.92 -4.17
N VAL A 523 21.46 8.64 -4.63
CA VAL A 523 21.29 9.90 -5.40
C VAL A 523 21.85 9.72 -6.81
N GLU A 524 21.41 10.55 -7.76
CA GLU A 524 21.87 10.50 -9.15
C GLU A 524 22.19 11.90 -9.71
N ASP A 525 23.42 12.06 -10.18
CA ASP A 525 23.85 13.21 -10.98
C ASP A 525 24.18 12.84 -12.41
N THR A 526 24.08 13.82 -13.30
CA THR A 526 24.32 13.66 -14.73
C THR A 526 25.18 14.83 -15.21
N ALA A 527 26.28 14.53 -15.90
CA ALA A 527 27.15 15.51 -16.52
C ALA A 527 27.21 15.31 -18.03
N LEU A 528 27.47 16.42 -18.73
CA LEU A 528 27.83 16.42 -20.15
C LEU A 528 29.18 17.12 -20.30
N ILE A 529 30.20 16.34 -20.62
CA ILE A 529 31.60 16.72 -20.71
C ILE A 529 31.91 17.01 -22.17
N PHE A 530 32.43 18.20 -22.51
CA PHE A 530 33.03 18.44 -23.83
C PHE A 530 34.55 18.36 -23.68
N ASN A 531 35.21 17.56 -24.54
CA ASN A 531 36.65 17.32 -24.44
C ASN A 531 37.45 18.61 -24.75
N ALA A 532 37.02 19.35 -25.78
CA ALA A 532 37.52 20.68 -26.12
C ALA A 532 37.48 21.70 -24.95
N PHE A 533 36.52 21.58 -24.04
CA PHE A 533 36.35 22.47 -22.87
C PHE A 533 36.98 21.89 -21.58
N LYS A 534 37.86 20.88 -21.70
CA LYS A 534 38.54 20.23 -20.56
C LYS A 534 37.55 19.79 -19.48
N ASN A 535 36.52 19.05 -19.89
CA ASN A 535 35.44 18.48 -19.07
C ASN A 535 34.28 19.42 -18.69
N LEU A 536 34.31 20.70 -19.08
CA LEU A 536 33.15 21.58 -18.95
C LEU A 536 32.14 21.38 -20.11
N PRO A 537 30.84 21.71 -19.94
CA PRO A 537 30.20 22.22 -18.73
C PRO A 537 30.10 21.17 -17.60
N GLY A 538 30.24 19.88 -17.91
CA GLY A 538 30.35 18.81 -16.91
C GLY A 538 29.11 18.75 -16.02
N PRO A 539 29.26 18.76 -14.67
CA PRO A 539 28.12 18.71 -13.75
C PRO A 539 27.24 19.96 -13.83
N TYR A 540 27.75 21.08 -14.37
CA TYR A 540 27.01 22.35 -14.48
C TYR A 540 26.08 22.39 -15.69
N ILE A 541 25.95 21.30 -16.46
CA ILE A 541 25.17 21.22 -17.71
C ILE A 541 23.73 21.72 -17.58
N LYS A 542 23.08 21.55 -16.42
CA LYS A 542 21.73 22.09 -16.15
C LYS A 542 21.66 23.60 -16.43
N TRP A 543 22.53 24.38 -15.78
CA TRP A 543 22.57 25.84 -15.88
C TRP A 543 22.94 26.31 -17.28
N PHE A 544 23.87 25.62 -17.94
CA PHE A 544 24.23 25.91 -19.32
C PHE A 544 23.06 25.63 -20.27
N PHE A 545 22.33 24.51 -20.09
CA PHE A 545 21.18 24.18 -20.91
C PHE A 545 20.00 25.15 -20.71
N GLU A 546 19.67 25.48 -19.47
CA GLU A 546 18.62 26.47 -19.13
C GLU A 546 18.92 27.85 -19.73
N SER A 547 20.19 28.26 -19.79
CA SER A 547 20.61 29.57 -20.30
C SER A 547 20.77 29.63 -21.83
N LEU A 548 21.16 28.52 -22.47
CA LEU A 548 21.63 28.49 -23.86
C LEU A 548 20.75 27.67 -24.81
N GLY A 549 19.95 26.74 -24.28
CA GLY A 549 19.21 25.75 -25.07
C GLY A 549 20.13 24.85 -25.91
N HIS A 550 19.53 24.05 -26.80
CA HIS A 550 20.27 23.15 -27.70
C HIS A 550 21.21 23.91 -28.63
N ASP A 551 20.72 24.96 -29.30
CA ASP A 551 21.50 25.73 -30.28
C ASP A 551 22.66 26.49 -29.64
N GLY A 552 22.50 26.98 -28.41
CA GLY A 552 23.58 27.67 -27.71
C GLY A 552 24.63 26.68 -27.20
N LEU A 553 24.22 25.51 -26.67
CA LEU A 553 25.16 24.43 -26.31
C LEU A 553 25.97 23.94 -27.52
N ASN A 554 25.35 23.80 -28.70
CA ASN A 554 26.08 23.46 -29.91
C ASN A 554 27.05 24.57 -30.33
N ARG A 555 26.61 25.85 -30.27
CA ARG A 555 27.43 27.02 -30.61
C ARG A 555 28.62 27.25 -29.67
N LEU A 556 28.58 26.80 -28.41
CA LEU A 556 29.76 26.86 -27.52
C LEU A 556 31.00 26.22 -28.14
N LEU A 557 30.80 25.16 -28.91
CA LEU A 557 31.88 24.43 -29.56
C LEU A 557 32.20 24.95 -30.97
N ALA A 558 31.57 26.02 -31.48
CA ALA A 558 31.65 26.44 -32.88
C ALA A 558 33.10 26.51 -33.40
N ASP A 559 33.97 27.22 -32.69
CA ASP A 559 35.37 27.49 -33.06
C ASP A 559 36.36 26.35 -32.75
N PHE A 560 35.90 25.24 -32.15
CA PHE A 560 36.74 24.09 -31.83
C PHE A 560 36.57 22.99 -32.87
N GLU A 561 37.66 22.47 -33.45
CA GLU A 561 37.56 21.34 -34.38
C GLU A 561 37.04 20.07 -33.69
N ASP A 562 37.48 19.84 -32.44
CA ASP A 562 36.99 18.78 -31.59
C ASP A 562 35.58 19.09 -31.06
N LYS A 563 34.62 18.21 -31.42
CA LYS A 563 33.25 18.21 -30.89
C LYS A 563 32.96 16.97 -30.04
N SER A 564 33.97 16.16 -29.71
CA SER A 564 33.80 14.95 -28.92
C SER A 564 33.39 15.27 -27.49
N ALA A 565 32.53 14.42 -26.95
CA ALA A 565 31.91 14.62 -25.65
C ALA A 565 31.63 13.29 -24.96
N GLU A 566 31.61 13.31 -23.63
CA GLU A 566 31.12 12.21 -22.81
C GLU A 566 29.82 12.60 -22.13
N SER A 567 28.85 11.69 -22.15
CA SER A 567 27.76 11.70 -21.18
C SER A 567 28.13 10.84 -19.98
N VAL A 568 27.92 11.36 -18.76
CA VAL A 568 28.28 10.66 -17.53
C VAL A 568 27.10 10.65 -16.57
N CYS A 569 26.75 9.47 -16.04
CA CYS A 569 25.84 9.32 -14.92
C CYS A 569 26.63 8.78 -13.72
N THR A 570 26.50 9.43 -12.57
CA THR A 570 27.01 8.91 -11.30
C THR A 570 25.81 8.68 -10.39
N PHE A 571 25.58 7.42 -10.00
CA PHE A 571 24.80 7.11 -8.82
C PHE A 571 25.73 7.08 -7.60
N ALA A 572 25.27 7.58 -6.45
CA ALA A 572 25.98 7.48 -5.18
C ALA A 572 25.06 6.90 -4.11
N TYR A 573 25.49 5.79 -3.50
CA TYR A 573 24.77 5.06 -2.45
C TYR A 573 25.41 5.27 -1.09
N SER A 574 24.60 5.40 -0.04
CA SER A 574 25.05 5.27 1.34
C SER A 574 24.01 4.47 2.14
N GLU A 575 24.48 3.68 3.12
CA GLU A 575 23.61 2.93 4.04
C GLU A 575 22.95 3.84 5.09
N GLY A 576 23.49 5.04 5.32
CA GLY A 576 22.94 6.00 6.29
C GLY A 576 23.95 7.06 6.76
N PRO A 577 23.56 7.92 7.71
CA PRO A 577 24.45 8.92 8.31
C PRO A 577 25.77 8.31 8.80
N GLY A 578 26.90 8.93 8.43
CA GLY A 578 28.24 8.46 8.80
C GLY A 578 28.84 7.37 7.90
N HIS A 579 28.09 6.77 6.98
CA HIS A 579 28.63 5.82 6.00
C HIS A 579 29.15 6.57 4.75
N GLU A 580 30.39 6.28 4.34
CA GLU A 580 31.02 6.92 3.19
C GLU A 580 30.38 6.46 1.87
N PRO A 581 29.93 7.37 0.98
CA PRO A 581 29.19 6.96 -0.20
C PRO A 581 29.99 6.18 -1.24
N ILE A 582 29.38 5.10 -1.72
CA ILE A 582 29.86 4.26 -2.83
C ILE A 582 29.32 4.81 -4.14
N ILE A 583 30.19 5.01 -5.14
CA ILE A 583 29.80 5.59 -6.43
C ILE A 583 29.79 4.56 -7.56
N PHE A 584 28.71 4.59 -8.36
CA PHE A 584 28.53 3.76 -9.55
C PHE A 584 28.43 4.70 -10.76
N GLN A 585 29.53 4.80 -11.52
CA GLN A 585 29.62 5.71 -12.65
C GLN A 585 29.55 4.96 -13.99
N GLY A 586 28.65 5.40 -14.86
CA GLY A 586 28.57 4.99 -16.26
C GLY A 586 28.91 6.16 -17.18
N ARG A 587 29.76 5.90 -18.17
CA ARG A 587 30.23 6.89 -19.16
C ARG A 587 29.90 6.40 -20.57
N THR A 588 29.51 7.31 -21.45
CA THR A 588 29.29 7.03 -22.86
C THR A 588 29.83 8.16 -23.71
N ASP A 589 30.82 7.83 -24.54
CA ASP A 589 31.41 8.68 -25.56
C ASP A 589 30.42 9.00 -26.68
N GLY A 590 30.57 10.17 -27.28
CA GLY A 590 29.74 10.66 -28.37
C GLY A 590 30.26 11.99 -28.92
N LYS A 591 29.38 12.71 -29.59
CA LYS A 591 29.71 13.98 -30.25
C LYS A 591 28.58 14.99 -30.09
N ILE A 592 28.93 16.26 -29.92
CA ILE A 592 27.96 17.36 -29.93
C ILE A 592 27.64 17.77 -31.37
N VAL A 593 26.35 17.76 -31.70
CA VAL A 593 25.82 18.00 -33.04
C VAL A 593 24.61 18.95 -33.00
N PRO A 594 24.20 19.55 -34.13
CA PRO A 594 22.95 20.31 -34.21
C PRO A 594 21.76 19.42 -33.82
N ALA A 595 20.77 20.02 -33.17
CA ALA A 595 19.66 19.30 -32.53
C ALA A 595 18.85 18.45 -33.54
N ARG A 596 18.62 17.18 -33.22
CA ARG A 596 17.75 16.27 -33.97
C ARG A 596 16.90 15.40 -33.05
N GLY A 597 15.80 14.87 -33.58
CA GLY A 597 14.85 14.05 -32.81
C GLY A 597 13.88 14.87 -31.97
N ALA A 598 13.19 14.22 -31.04
CA ALA A 598 12.16 14.86 -30.22
C ALA A 598 12.76 15.72 -29.09
N VAL A 599 12.36 16.99 -29.01
CA VAL A 599 12.82 17.95 -27.98
C VAL A 599 12.11 17.72 -26.63
N ALA A 600 11.98 16.45 -26.22
CA ALA A 600 11.22 16.05 -25.04
C ALA A 600 12.07 15.94 -23.76
N PHE A 601 13.40 15.79 -23.87
CA PHE A 601 14.26 15.49 -22.73
C PHE A 601 15.65 16.11 -22.81
N GLY A 602 15.89 17.15 -21.99
CA GLY A 602 17.22 17.71 -21.73
C GLY A 602 18.06 17.97 -22.98
N TRP A 603 19.34 17.60 -22.93
CA TRP A 603 20.31 17.74 -24.02
C TRP A 603 20.38 16.53 -24.97
N ASP A 604 19.53 15.52 -24.83
CA ASP A 604 19.51 14.34 -25.72
C ASP A 604 19.53 14.69 -27.24
N PRO A 605 18.83 15.74 -27.73
CA PRO A 605 18.83 16.09 -29.15
C PRO A 605 20.18 16.50 -29.73
N ILE A 606 21.16 16.91 -28.91
CA ILE A 606 22.48 17.36 -29.38
C ILE A 606 23.60 16.36 -29.13
N PHE A 607 23.33 15.22 -28.50
CA PHE A 607 24.33 14.19 -28.19
C PHE A 607 24.18 13.00 -29.13
N GLU A 608 25.10 12.90 -30.09
CA GLU A 608 25.20 11.82 -31.07
C GLU A 608 26.03 10.66 -30.51
N TYR A 609 25.55 9.42 -30.68
CA TYR A 609 26.23 8.21 -30.23
C TYR A 609 26.49 7.21 -31.35
N GLY A 610 27.74 6.72 -31.38
CA GLY A 610 28.14 5.54 -32.14
C GLY A 610 28.17 5.73 -33.67
N PRO A 611 28.55 4.66 -34.40
CA PRO A 611 28.71 4.71 -35.86
C PRO A 611 27.40 4.86 -36.64
N ALA A 612 26.24 4.74 -35.97
CA ALA A 612 24.92 4.95 -36.57
C ALA A 612 24.56 6.44 -36.74
N GLY A 613 25.29 7.38 -36.11
CA GLY A 613 25.07 8.81 -36.28
C GLY A 613 23.72 9.33 -35.74
N GLN A 614 23.08 8.59 -34.83
CA GLN A 614 21.81 8.99 -34.23
C GLN A 614 22.04 9.76 -32.92
N THR A 615 21.23 10.78 -32.66
CA THR A 615 21.17 11.43 -31.35
C THR A 615 20.37 10.58 -30.36
N TYR A 616 20.57 10.79 -29.07
CA TYR A 616 19.77 10.12 -28.03
C TYR A 616 18.26 10.38 -28.15
N ALA A 617 17.85 11.51 -28.75
CA ALA A 617 16.44 11.84 -28.98
C ALA A 617 15.86 11.21 -30.27
N GLU A 618 16.70 10.64 -31.13
CA GLU A 618 16.30 9.85 -32.32
C GLU A 618 16.20 8.35 -32.00
N MET A 619 16.68 7.90 -30.83
CA MET A 619 16.72 6.49 -30.43
C MET A 619 15.45 6.04 -29.69
N PRO A 620 14.92 4.84 -29.98
CA PRO A 620 13.91 4.21 -29.13
C PRO A 620 14.41 4.06 -27.68
N LYS A 621 13.56 4.38 -26.69
CA LYS A 621 13.95 4.39 -25.26
C LYS A 621 14.55 3.06 -24.78
N ALA A 622 14.01 1.93 -25.26
CA ALA A 622 14.52 0.59 -24.93
C ALA A 622 15.90 0.27 -25.52
N GLU A 623 16.31 0.95 -26.58
CA GLU A 623 17.65 0.82 -27.18
C GLU A 623 18.62 1.78 -26.48
N LYS A 624 18.23 3.05 -26.30
CA LYS A 624 18.98 4.04 -25.50
C LYS A 624 19.39 3.47 -24.13
N ASN A 625 18.46 2.82 -23.42
CA ASN A 625 18.72 2.27 -22.08
C ASN A 625 19.84 1.21 -22.03
N LYS A 626 20.14 0.51 -23.14
CA LYS A 626 21.20 -0.51 -23.21
C LYS A 626 22.61 0.08 -23.35
N ILE A 627 22.71 1.31 -23.85
CA ILE A 627 23.98 1.97 -24.23
C ILE A 627 24.25 3.27 -23.45
N SER A 628 23.23 3.81 -22.77
CA SER A 628 23.33 5.09 -22.09
C SER A 628 24.27 5.05 -20.89
N HIS A 629 24.85 6.20 -20.60
CA HIS A 629 25.62 6.48 -19.39
C HIS A 629 24.83 6.07 -18.12
N ARG A 630 23.52 6.38 -18.04
CA ARG A 630 22.64 5.91 -16.94
C ARG A 630 22.49 4.39 -16.89
N GLY A 631 22.26 3.73 -18.02
CA GLY A 631 22.13 2.26 -18.08
C GLY A 631 23.40 1.55 -17.62
N LYS A 632 24.57 2.01 -18.08
CA LYS A 632 25.89 1.51 -17.63
C LYS A 632 26.14 1.74 -16.14
N ALA A 633 25.66 2.84 -15.58
CA ALA A 633 25.79 3.14 -14.14
C ALA A 633 24.89 2.22 -13.29
N LEU A 634 23.65 1.98 -13.75
CA LEU A 634 22.69 1.09 -13.09
C LEU A 634 23.10 -0.38 -13.15
N GLU A 635 23.70 -0.86 -14.24
CA GLU A 635 24.18 -2.24 -14.29
C GLU A 635 25.32 -2.48 -13.28
N LYS A 636 26.21 -1.49 -13.06
CA LYS A 636 27.23 -1.56 -12.00
C LYS A 636 26.62 -1.61 -10.60
N LEU A 637 25.62 -0.77 -10.32
CA LEU A 637 24.88 -0.79 -9.07
C LEU A 637 24.21 -2.16 -8.85
N LYS A 638 23.56 -2.71 -9.89
CA LYS A 638 22.87 -3.99 -9.86
C LYS A 638 23.81 -5.17 -9.57
N VAL A 639 24.97 -5.22 -10.24
CA VAL A 639 26.00 -6.24 -9.96
C VAL A 639 26.45 -6.17 -8.50
N TRP A 640 26.76 -4.97 -8.01
CA TRP A 640 27.17 -4.77 -6.62
C TRP A 640 26.09 -5.18 -5.61
N LEU A 641 24.81 -4.89 -5.89
CA LEU A 641 23.69 -5.30 -5.04
C LEU A 641 23.53 -6.83 -4.99
N LEU A 642 23.71 -7.53 -6.11
CA LEU A 642 23.65 -9.00 -6.15
C LEU A 642 24.81 -9.63 -5.37
N GLU A 643 26.04 -9.13 -5.55
CA GLU A 643 27.22 -9.60 -4.80
C GLU A 643 27.10 -9.33 -3.29
N ALA A 644 26.44 -8.24 -2.89
CA ALA A 644 26.17 -7.92 -1.48
C ALA A 644 25.11 -8.81 -0.82
N VAL A 645 24.25 -9.48 -1.60
CA VAL A 645 23.27 -10.46 -1.11
C VAL A 645 23.93 -11.83 -0.93
N ASP A 646 24.69 -12.30 -1.92
CA ASP A 646 25.36 -13.62 -1.87
C ASP A 646 26.48 -13.68 -0.83
N SER A 647 27.09 -12.54 -0.47
CA SER A 647 28.14 -12.46 0.57
C SER A 647 27.60 -12.37 2.02
N LYS A 648 26.27 -12.31 2.20
CA LYS A 648 25.59 -12.31 3.52
C LYS A 648 24.72 -13.56 3.73
N ALA A 649 24.82 -14.55 2.83
CA ALA A 649 24.19 -15.87 2.92
C ALA A 649 25.16 -16.94 3.47
#